data_AF-A0A089Z201-F1
#
_entry.id   AF-A0A089Z201-F1
#
_cell.length_a   1.000
_cell.length_b   1.000
_cell.length_c   1.000
_cell.angle_alpha   90.00
_cell.angle_beta   90.00
_cell.angle_gamma   90.00
#
_symmetry.space_group_name_H-M   'P 1'
#
loop_
_entity.id
_entity.type
_entity.pdbx_description
1 polymer ?
#
loop_
_entity_poly.entity_id
_entity_poly.type
_entity_poly.pdbx_seq_one_letter_code
_entity_poly.pdbx_strand_id
1 'polypeptide(L)'
;MAHRRLHGRGALFGTDPAGLVPRLVGLRPHQHRAVPVEHPREVPFVVLTGARGLGKSAVLEELQEAYRGHTPVALVDCAAVEFAAPPAGRPAEAWSPLAQALLVIAEQLAAPVTGAGRIQFPRLMSGLVAVAAGGWGDADSERIRREVERILLLNESGSWLSGIAGRWAGRVAVNVVTAVTGTGQLLTAAIEATLDSLSEGFGNRRHQRASVWYRDYPNAGGHARRGLMLLSGHFRAGGTSRQHAERHLVRALLADLTDAYAGVLPRMQRIGRPLILVDNAQSPPGPGLLDAVLRDRAEDIADQVVFVAGLRGTGASLRSAVRRELSELARHTDWTPDAGAPSSRALLVRLPPLGPDDTLHIVGAACGELPVPPQLPHAAHRLTGGNPLGITVLAEAAAQRLPEAAWPAALLTGEVRLTRDQPGAPAYRELLDRLVPADRLGELTVLAAAHDYDSACALADALLPDDFGPADVRALQTRLAEEGLPVAAGQFVGDPFVRTLLLLRLHHLDADHTRWRRAHETLIRHYAPDRDDAVRAGYRLHHQLALGADASAIGHLRDAFPAQDTRTWLGTLRFVASAPYFHAHDELGRDFTGQGDRRAAVALGRTDAEHPVPDGADPALHLRVRRLLHAVWQLSDPLVLPDATVCDRLRFELEQLSNLRPAGNALLWRASREWPEDALAGRPLGLPEDDDDRNAGGA
;
A
#
# COMPACT_ATOMS: atom_id res chain seq x y z
N MET A 1 16.95 5.97 -15.02
CA MET A 1 17.63 4.66 -14.87
C MET A 1 17.72 4.22 -13.39
N ALA A 2 16.72 4.52 -12.54
CA ALA A 2 16.77 4.25 -11.08
C ALA A 2 15.97 3.01 -10.61
N HIS A 3 15.18 2.34 -11.47
CA HIS A 3 14.38 1.18 -11.07
C HIS A 3 15.11 -0.16 -11.29
N ARG A 4 16.23 -0.43 -10.60
CA ARG A 4 16.97 -1.70 -10.82
C ARG A 4 17.10 -2.65 -9.64
N ARG A 5 16.54 -2.34 -8.46
CA ARG A 5 16.61 -3.27 -7.31
C ARG A 5 15.24 -3.42 -6.66
N LEU A 6 14.44 -4.31 -7.24
CA LEU A 6 13.25 -4.82 -6.58
C LEU A 6 13.65 -5.98 -5.66
N HIS A 7 13.19 -5.94 -4.42
CA HIS A 7 13.30 -7.06 -3.51
C HIS A 7 12.46 -8.24 -4.00
N GLY A 8 12.97 -9.46 -3.87
CA GLY A 8 12.31 -10.66 -4.39
C GLY A 8 12.26 -10.75 -5.92
N ARG A 9 13.06 -9.95 -6.64
CA ARG A 9 13.14 -9.99 -8.12
C ARG A 9 13.38 -11.40 -8.66
N GLY A 10 14.20 -12.21 -7.98
CA GLY A 10 14.46 -13.60 -8.40
C GLY A 10 13.19 -14.45 -8.46
N ALA A 11 12.33 -14.35 -7.44
CA ALA A 11 11.10 -15.14 -7.36
C ALA A 11 10.05 -14.73 -8.40
N LEU A 12 9.96 -13.44 -8.75
CA LEU A 12 8.95 -12.93 -9.69
C LEU A 12 9.46 -12.86 -11.14
N PHE A 13 10.72 -12.45 -11.34
CA PHE A 13 11.30 -12.10 -12.64
C PHE A 13 12.51 -12.97 -13.03
N GLY A 14 12.90 -13.96 -12.23
CA GLY A 14 14.05 -14.83 -12.52
C GLY A 14 13.98 -15.39 -13.94
N THR A 15 15.13 -15.49 -14.62
CA THR A 15 15.23 -16.10 -15.96
C THR A 15 15.81 -17.50 -15.94
N ASP A 16 16.57 -17.85 -14.89
CA ASP A 16 17.15 -19.17 -14.66
C ASP A 16 17.47 -19.38 -13.16
N PRO A 17 16.65 -20.14 -12.41
CA PRO A 17 15.36 -20.68 -12.82
C PRO A 17 14.34 -19.56 -13.13
N ALA A 18 13.34 -19.88 -13.95
CA ALA A 18 12.30 -18.93 -14.30
C ALA A 18 11.41 -18.59 -13.09
N GLY A 19 11.27 -17.29 -12.79
CA GLY A 19 10.38 -16.81 -11.73
C GLY A 19 8.90 -17.03 -12.07
N LEU A 20 8.00 -16.65 -11.15
CA LEU A 20 6.56 -16.84 -11.29
C LEU A 20 6.00 -16.25 -12.58
N VAL A 21 6.21 -14.96 -12.84
CA VAL A 21 5.52 -14.28 -13.95
C VAL A 21 5.98 -14.81 -15.31
N PRO A 22 7.28 -15.07 -15.57
CA PRO A 22 7.72 -15.74 -16.79
C PRO A 22 7.07 -17.11 -17.01
N ARG A 23 6.84 -17.89 -15.95
CA ARG A 23 6.18 -19.21 -16.01
C ARG A 23 4.67 -19.11 -16.22
N LEU A 24 4.03 -17.99 -15.85
CA LEU A 24 2.61 -17.74 -16.13
C LEU A 24 2.41 -17.18 -17.53
N VAL A 25 3.23 -16.21 -17.94
CA VAL A 25 3.17 -15.55 -19.25
C VAL A 25 3.72 -16.45 -20.34
N GLY A 26 4.68 -17.33 -20.05
CA GLY A 26 5.37 -18.14 -21.06
C GLY A 26 6.41 -17.35 -21.86
N LEU A 27 6.92 -16.26 -21.31
CA LEU A 27 7.87 -15.35 -21.94
C LEU A 27 8.86 -14.80 -20.91
N ARG A 28 10.15 -14.74 -21.28
CA ARG A 28 11.19 -14.16 -20.42
C ARG A 28 11.01 -12.65 -20.28
N PRO A 29 11.31 -12.06 -19.11
CA PRO A 29 11.28 -10.60 -18.93
C PRO A 29 12.35 -9.94 -19.80
N HIS A 30 12.07 -8.76 -20.35
CA HIS A 30 13.00 -7.97 -21.18
C HIS A 30 13.47 -8.67 -22.47
N GLN A 31 12.89 -9.82 -22.82
CA GLN A 31 13.36 -10.67 -23.91
C GLN A 31 12.19 -11.26 -24.69
N HIS A 32 12.26 -11.24 -26.01
CA HIS A 32 11.31 -11.93 -26.88
C HIS A 32 11.62 -13.45 -26.99
N ARG A 33 11.71 -14.16 -25.85
CA ARG A 33 12.05 -15.59 -25.78
C ARG A 33 11.05 -16.36 -24.94
N ALA A 34 10.47 -17.40 -25.53
CA ALA A 34 9.47 -18.27 -24.90
C ALA A 34 10.03 -19.06 -23.71
N VAL A 35 9.16 -19.36 -22.75
CA VAL A 35 9.39 -20.23 -21.59
C VAL A 35 8.21 -21.19 -21.46
N PRO A 36 8.39 -22.44 -21.01
CA PRO A 36 7.27 -23.32 -20.72
C PRO A 36 6.28 -22.69 -19.72
N VAL A 37 5.00 -22.76 -20.04
CA VAL A 37 3.94 -22.30 -19.14
C VAL A 37 3.69 -23.35 -18.05
N GLU A 38 3.55 -22.92 -16.81
CA GLU A 38 3.27 -23.82 -15.68
C GLU A 38 1.84 -24.33 -15.72
N HIS A 39 0.87 -23.45 -15.99
CA HIS A 39 -0.55 -23.78 -15.98
C HIS A 39 -1.18 -23.60 -17.37
N PRO A 40 -1.14 -24.62 -18.24
CA PRO A 40 -1.62 -24.49 -19.63
C PRO A 40 -3.15 -24.45 -19.75
N ARG A 41 -3.89 -25.10 -18.85
CA ARG A 41 -5.35 -25.24 -18.92
C ARG A 41 -6.10 -24.08 -18.27
N GLU A 42 -5.67 -23.69 -17.07
CA GLU A 42 -6.29 -22.65 -16.27
C GLU A 42 -5.18 -21.76 -15.69
N VAL A 43 -5.38 -20.45 -15.62
CA VAL A 43 -4.35 -19.52 -15.13
C VAL A 43 -4.77 -18.99 -13.76
N PRO A 44 -3.87 -18.93 -12.75
CA PRO A 44 -4.20 -18.25 -11.50
C PRO A 44 -4.37 -16.75 -11.70
N PHE A 45 -5.26 -16.14 -10.94
CA PHE A 45 -5.27 -14.68 -10.76
C PHE A 45 -4.28 -14.34 -9.63
N VAL A 46 -3.13 -13.76 -9.94
CA VAL A 46 -2.11 -13.47 -8.93
C VAL A 46 -2.45 -12.17 -8.20
N VAL A 47 -2.43 -12.19 -6.86
CA VAL A 47 -2.71 -11.03 -6.02
C VAL A 47 -1.55 -10.82 -5.05
N LEU A 48 -0.77 -9.76 -5.27
CA LEU A 48 0.27 -9.30 -4.37
C LEU A 48 -0.38 -8.55 -3.20
N THR A 49 -0.19 -9.04 -1.97
CA THR A 49 -0.83 -8.49 -0.76
C THR A 49 0.18 -7.82 0.18
N GLY A 50 -0.32 -6.99 1.09
CA GLY A 50 0.44 -6.33 2.14
C GLY A 50 0.10 -4.85 2.31
N ALA A 51 0.67 -4.22 3.33
CA ALA A 51 0.47 -2.80 3.65
C ALA A 51 0.95 -1.84 2.54
N ARG A 52 0.65 -0.55 2.69
CA ARG A 52 1.21 0.52 1.84
C ARG A 52 2.74 0.57 1.95
N GLY A 53 3.40 1.00 0.88
CA GLY A 53 4.86 1.12 0.83
C GLY A 53 5.65 -0.18 0.62
N LEU A 54 5.00 -1.35 0.58
CA LEU A 54 5.66 -2.65 0.34
C LEU A 54 6.04 -2.95 -1.12
N GLY A 55 6.08 -1.94 -1.99
CA GLY A 55 6.60 -2.09 -3.35
C GLY A 55 5.68 -2.77 -4.39
N LYS A 56 4.40 -3.01 -4.09
CA LYS A 56 3.43 -3.60 -5.05
C LYS A 56 3.38 -2.84 -6.38
N SER A 57 3.17 -1.53 -6.34
CA SER A 57 3.14 -0.66 -7.54
C SER A 57 4.44 -0.73 -8.32
N ALA A 58 5.59 -0.67 -7.64
CA ALA A 58 6.90 -0.79 -8.27
C ALA A 58 7.12 -2.15 -8.97
N VAL A 59 6.58 -3.24 -8.40
CA VAL A 59 6.59 -4.56 -9.06
C VAL A 59 5.73 -4.55 -10.32
N LEU A 60 4.52 -3.97 -10.28
CA LEU A 60 3.63 -3.89 -11.44
C LEU A 60 4.24 -3.00 -12.54
N GLU A 61 4.85 -1.88 -12.20
CA GLU A 61 5.55 -1.00 -13.15
C GLU A 61 6.73 -1.71 -13.83
N GLU A 62 7.57 -2.45 -13.08
CA GLU A 62 8.65 -3.24 -13.67
C GLU A 62 8.10 -4.37 -14.55
N LEU A 63 6.98 -5.01 -14.19
CA LEU A 63 6.33 -6.00 -15.05
C LEU A 63 5.84 -5.37 -16.34
N GLN A 64 5.23 -4.18 -16.26
CA GLN A 64 4.81 -3.45 -17.44
C GLN A 64 6.00 -3.19 -18.35
N GLU A 65 7.10 -2.64 -17.81
CA GLU A 65 8.30 -2.33 -18.58
C GLU A 65 8.96 -3.58 -19.16
N ALA A 66 9.07 -4.67 -18.39
CA ALA A 66 9.71 -5.90 -18.83
C ALA A 66 9.00 -6.59 -20.00
N TYR A 67 7.69 -6.45 -20.10
CA TYR A 67 6.87 -7.11 -21.13
C TYR A 67 6.41 -6.17 -22.25
N ARG A 68 6.53 -4.86 -22.05
CA ARG A 68 6.19 -3.83 -23.05
C ARG A 68 6.90 -4.11 -24.38
N GLY A 69 6.12 -4.06 -25.46
CA GLY A 69 6.61 -4.32 -26.82
C GLY A 69 6.87 -5.79 -27.16
N HIS A 70 6.80 -6.72 -26.21
CA HIS A 70 7.00 -8.15 -26.45
C HIS A 70 5.69 -8.93 -26.44
N THR A 71 4.81 -8.66 -25.48
CA THR A 71 3.44 -9.17 -25.40
C THR A 71 2.50 -8.02 -25.03
N PRO A 72 1.20 -8.06 -25.39
CA PRO A 72 0.23 -7.05 -24.97
C PRO A 72 0.18 -6.98 -23.45
N VAL A 73 0.41 -5.79 -22.92
CA VAL A 73 0.40 -5.51 -21.49
C VAL A 73 -0.41 -4.25 -21.20
N ALA A 74 -1.26 -4.31 -20.18
CA ALA A 74 -1.99 -3.17 -19.67
C ALA A 74 -1.75 -3.01 -18.17
N LEU A 75 -1.61 -1.78 -17.70
CA LEU A 75 -1.56 -1.42 -16.29
C LEU A 75 -2.68 -0.42 -16.00
N VAL A 76 -3.51 -0.74 -15.01
CA VAL A 76 -4.56 0.14 -14.50
C VAL A 76 -4.36 0.38 -13.02
N ASP A 77 -4.27 1.64 -12.63
CA ASP A 77 -4.35 2.04 -11.23
C ASP A 77 -5.82 2.29 -10.85
N CYS A 78 -6.41 1.37 -10.10
CA CYS A 78 -7.81 1.50 -9.68
C CYS A 78 -8.04 2.65 -8.68
N ALA A 79 -7.00 3.26 -8.11
CA ALA A 79 -7.14 4.46 -7.29
C ALA A 79 -7.09 5.76 -8.12
N ALA A 80 -6.92 5.68 -9.44
CA ALA A 80 -6.86 6.86 -10.30
C ALA A 80 -8.18 7.65 -10.30
N VAL A 81 -8.06 8.97 -10.35
CA VAL A 81 -9.21 9.91 -10.27
C VAL A 81 -10.24 9.68 -11.39
N GLU A 82 -9.81 9.18 -12.54
CA GLU A 82 -10.71 8.85 -13.66
C GLU A 82 -11.71 7.72 -13.38
N PHE A 83 -11.49 6.94 -12.33
CA PHE A 83 -12.41 5.89 -11.87
C PHE A 83 -13.27 6.32 -10.68
N ALA A 84 -13.02 7.49 -10.10
CA ALA A 84 -13.74 7.98 -8.93
C ALA A 84 -15.14 8.52 -9.27
N ALA A 85 -15.30 9.11 -10.46
CA ALA A 85 -16.55 9.73 -10.90
C ALA A 85 -16.69 9.69 -12.43
N PRO A 86 -17.93 9.75 -12.96
CA PRO A 86 -18.13 9.88 -14.39
C PRO A 86 -17.50 11.18 -14.93
N PRO A 87 -16.95 11.17 -16.15
CA PRO A 87 -16.54 12.38 -16.84
C PRO A 87 -17.68 13.41 -16.91
N ALA A 88 -17.32 14.70 -16.90
CA ALA A 88 -18.31 15.78 -16.93
C ALA A 88 -19.34 15.63 -18.06
N GLY A 89 -20.62 15.72 -17.71
CA GLY A 89 -21.75 15.57 -18.64
C GLY A 89 -22.20 14.12 -18.90
N ARG A 90 -21.43 13.11 -18.48
CA ARG A 90 -21.86 11.71 -18.61
C ARG A 90 -22.80 11.33 -17.46
N PRO A 91 -24.02 10.80 -17.74
CA PRO A 91 -24.92 10.37 -16.69
C PRO A 91 -24.38 9.12 -15.96
N ALA A 92 -24.57 9.07 -14.64
CA ALA A 92 -24.08 7.98 -13.79
C ALA A 92 -24.73 6.62 -14.12
N GLU A 93 -25.90 6.62 -14.76
CA GLU A 93 -26.59 5.42 -15.23
C GLU A 93 -25.87 4.76 -16.41
N ALA A 94 -25.17 5.54 -17.24
CA ALA A 94 -24.46 5.08 -18.44
C ALA A 94 -22.93 5.06 -18.28
N TRP A 95 -22.45 5.12 -17.03
CA TRP A 95 -21.05 5.03 -16.68
C TRP A 95 -20.84 4.08 -15.50
N SER A 96 -19.69 3.42 -15.50
CA SER A 96 -19.16 2.76 -14.31
C SER A 96 -17.64 2.73 -14.33
N PRO A 97 -16.99 2.63 -13.16
CA PRO A 97 -15.54 2.48 -13.10
C PRO A 97 -15.05 1.29 -13.92
N LEU A 98 -15.79 0.17 -13.92
CA LEU A 98 -15.39 -1.06 -14.62
C LEU A 98 -15.49 -0.91 -16.14
N ALA A 99 -16.56 -0.32 -16.66
CA ALA A 99 -16.65 -0.03 -18.09
C ALA A 99 -15.54 0.93 -18.56
N GLN A 100 -15.20 1.93 -17.74
CA GLN A 100 -14.11 2.86 -18.02
C GLN A 100 -12.73 2.16 -18.01
N ALA A 101 -12.46 1.28 -17.03
CA ALA A 101 -11.21 0.52 -17.04
C ALA A 101 -11.12 -0.47 -18.19
N LEU A 102 -12.21 -1.11 -18.61
CA LEU A 102 -12.19 -1.98 -19.80
C LEU A 102 -11.78 -1.22 -21.06
N LEU A 103 -12.23 0.03 -21.21
CA LEU A 103 -11.77 0.92 -22.29
C LEU A 103 -10.26 1.19 -22.19
N VAL A 104 -9.77 1.61 -21.01
CA VAL A 104 -8.34 1.92 -20.78
C VAL A 104 -7.45 0.68 -20.99
N ILE A 105 -7.90 -0.49 -20.52
CA ILE A 105 -7.20 -1.78 -20.71
C ILE A 105 -7.13 -2.10 -22.21
N ALA A 106 -8.25 -2.03 -22.91
CA ALA A 106 -8.30 -2.35 -24.33
C ALA A 106 -7.41 -1.41 -25.17
N GLU A 107 -7.37 -0.10 -24.83
CA GLU A 107 -6.49 0.88 -25.46
C GLU A 107 -5.01 0.50 -25.31
N GLN A 108 -4.59 0.10 -24.11
CA GLN A 108 -3.21 -0.33 -23.85
C GLN A 108 -2.88 -1.66 -24.55
N LEU A 109 -3.79 -2.64 -24.51
CA LEU A 109 -3.60 -3.95 -25.15
C LEU A 109 -3.64 -3.90 -26.69
N ALA A 110 -4.26 -2.87 -27.28
CA ALA A 110 -4.29 -2.68 -28.73
C ALA A 110 -2.92 -2.27 -29.31
N ALA A 111 -1.97 -1.85 -28.48
CA ALA A 111 -0.63 -1.48 -28.92
C ALA A 111 0.04 -2.63 -29.72
N PRO A 112 0.73 -2.32 -30.84
CA PRO A 112 1.45 -3.34 -31.60
C PRO A 112 2.62 -3.90 -30.79
N VAL A 113 2.96 -5.17 -31.03
CA VAL A 113 4.06 -5.86 -30.36
C VAL A 113 5.06 -6.41 -31.37
N THR A 114 6.23 -6.78 -30.90
CA THR A 114 7.28 -7.38 -31.73
C THR A 114 6.75 -8.62 -32.43
N GLY A 115 6.86 -8.66 -33.76
CA GLY A 115 6.44 -9.80 -34.56
C GLY A 115 4.94 -9.97 -34.76
N ALA A 116 4.07 -9.09 -34.23
CA ALA A 116 2.63 -9.21 -34.45
C ALA A 116 1.88 -7.86 -34.40
N GLY A 117 0.85 -7.70 -35.24
CA GLY A 117 0.08 -6.46 -35.37
C GLY A 117 -0.76 -6.09 -34.13
N ARG A 118 -1.56 -5.04 -34.25
CA ARG A 118 -2.50 -4.61 -33.20
C ARG A 118 -3.57 -5.67 -32.91
N ILE A 119 -4.05 -5.70 -31.66
CA ILE A 119 -5.25 -6.47 -31.29
C ILE A 119 -6.48 -5.60 -31.54
N GLN A 120 -7.55 -6.24 -32.02
CA GLN A 120 -8.85 -5.63 -32.23
C GLN A 120 -9.83 -6.17 -31.20
N PHE A 121 -10.78 -5.33 -30.78
CA PHE A 121 -11.77 -5.64 -29.75
C PHE A 121 -13.20 -5.43 -30.26
N PRO A 122 -13.65 -6.18 -31.29
CA PRO A 122 -14.95 -5.93 -31.91
C PRO A 122 -16.13 -6.26 -30.99
N ARG A 123 -16.03 -7.27 -30.12
CA ARG A 123 -17.11 -7.60 -29.16
C ARG A 123 -17.18 -6.52 -28.10
N LEU A 124 -16.06 -6.24 -27.43
CA LEU A 124 -16.02 -5.24 -26.37
C LEU A 124 -16.44 -3.85 -26.86
N MET A 125 -15.92 -3.42 -28.01
CA MET A 125 -16.28 -2.13 -28.62
C MET A 125 -17.79 -2.00 -28.79
N SER A 126 -18.45 -3.02 -29.35
CA SER A 126 -19.90 -2.98 -29.60
C SER A 126 -20.70 -2.84 -28.31
N GLY A 127 -20.28 -3.54 -27.24
CA GLY A 127 -20.89 -3.41 -25.92
C GLY A 127 -20.66 -2.05 -25.28
N LEU A 128 -19.44 -1.51 -25.36
CA LEU A 128 -19.10 -0.18 -24.82
C LEU A 128 -19.87 0.93 -25.54
N VAL A 129 -20.05 0.85 -26.86
CA VAL A 129 -20.89 1.78 -27.62
C VAL A 129 -22.35 1.69 -27.16
N ALA A 130 -22.90 0.48 -27.00
CA ALA A 130 -24.28 0.32 -26.55
C ALA A 130 -24.51 0.89 -25.14
N VAL A 131 -23.55 0.72 -24.22
CA VAL A 131 -23.60 1.32 -22.88
C VAL A 131 -23.49 2.85 -22.94
N ALA A 132 -22.53 3.39 -23.69
CA ALA A 132 -22.36 4.84 -23.86
C ALA A 132 -23.61 5.49 -24.47
N ALA A 133 -24.15 4.89 -25.54
CA ALA A 133 -25.34 5.36 -26.24
C ALA A 133 -26.61 5.36 -25.38
N GLY A 134 -26.65 4.55 -24.32
CA GLY A 134 -27.74 4.55 -23.35
C GLY A 134 -27.83 5.84 -22.52
N GLY A 135 -26.75 6.65 -22.48
CA GLY A 135 -26.66 7.91 -21.73
C GLY A 135 -26.46 9.15 -22.59
N TRP A 136 -26.61 9.07 -23.91
CA TRP A 136 -26.51 10.25 -24.76
C TRP A 136 -27.79 11.09 -24.65
N GLY A 137 -27.60 12.41 -24.49
CA GLY A 137 -28.66 13.41 -24.49
C GLY A 137 -28.52 14.38 -25.67
N ASP A 138 -29.56 15.18 -25.88
CA ASP A 138 -29.78 15.95 -27.11
C ASP A 138 -28.79 17.12 -27.33
N ALA A 139 -28.03 17.52 -26.31
CA ALA A 139 -27.18 18.72 -26.33
C ALA A 139 -25.66 18.46 -26.50
N ASP A 140 -25.23 17.22 -26.74
CA ASP A 140 -23.83 16.80 -26.50
C ASP A 140 -23.08 16.24 -27.72
N SER A 141 -23.39 16.69 -28.95
CA SER A 141 -22.88 16.09 -30.20
C SER A 141 -21.35 15.98 -30.28
N GLU A 142 -20.61 16.99 -29.81
CA GLU A 142 -19.14 17.01 -29.84
C GLU A 142 -18.50 16.11 -28.76
N ARG A 143 -19.17 15.93 -27.61
CA ARG A 143 -18.75 14.95 -26.60
C ARG A 143 -18.99 13.54 -27.10
N ILE A 144 -20.21 13.29 -27.62
CA ILE A 144 -20.59 12.00 -28.21
C ILE A 144 -19.58 11.63 -29.30
N ARG A 145 -19.25 12.56 -30.20
CA ARG A 145 -18.24 12.35 -31.25
C ARG A 145 -16.89 11.91 -30.66
N ARG A 146 -16.35 12.62 -29.66
CA ARG A 146 -15.06 12.28 -29.02
C ARG A 146 -15.08 10.93 -28.31
N GLU A 147 -16.16 10.62 -27.60
CA GLU A 147 -16.32 9.34 -26.88
C GLU A 147 -16.44 8.16 -27.85
N VAL A 148 -17.23 8.32 -28.90
CA VAL A 148 -17.41 7.37 -30.00
C VAL A 148 -16.11 7.16 -30.75
N GLU A 149 -15.39 8.23 -31.08
CA GLU A 149 -14.06 8.18 -31.70
C GLU A 149 -13.09 7.38 -30.83
N ARG A 150 -12.99 7.69 -29.53
CA ARG A 150 -12.14 6.96 -28.58
C ARG A 150 -12.45 5.45 -28.56
N ILE A 151 -13.73 5.07 -28.48
CA ILE A 151 -14.16 3.66 -28.43
C ILE A 151 -13.88 2.95 -29.77
N LEU A 152 -14.00 3.63 -30.90
CA LEU A 152 -13.71 3.05 -32.22
C LEU A 152 -12.25 2.80 -32.49
N LEU A 153 -11.36 3.64 -31.94
CA LEU A 153 -9.91 3.49 -32.12
C LEU A 153 -9.41 2.12 -31.65
N LEU A 154 -10.19 1.43 -30.79
CA LEU A 154 -9.96 0.03 -30.39
C LEU A 154 -9.92 -0.97 -31.55
N ASN A 155 -10.49 -0.65 -32.71
CA ASN A 155 -10.52 -1.54 -33.88
C ASN A 155 -9.71 -1.04 -35.08
N GLU A 156 -9.01 0.09 -34.97
CA GLU A 156 -8.20 0.62 -36.07
C GLU A 156 -6.91 -0.19 -36.30
N SER A 157 -6.86 -0.92 -37.42
CA SER A 157 -5.61 -1.42 -37.99
C SER A 157 -4.95 -0.32 -38.85
N GLY A 158 -3.63 -0.14 -38.70
CA GLY A 158 -2.91 1.07 -39.10
C GLY A 158 -3.07 1.62 -40.54
N SER A 159 -2.78 2.93 -40.64
CA SER A 159 -2.41 3.81 -41.76
C SER A 159 -3.29 3.95 -43.00
N TRP A 160 -4.17 3.02 -43.38
CA TRP A 160 -5.10 3.23 -44.52
C TRP A 160 -6.58 3.36 -44.10
N LEU A 161 -6.89 3.05 -42.84
CA LEU A 161 -8.26 3.00 -42.32
C LEU A 161 -8.67 4.21 -41.46
N SER A 162 -7.79 5.21 -41.26
CA SER A 162 -8.11 6.46 -40.53
C SER A 162 -9.34 7.19 -41.12
N GLY A 163 -9.58 7.00 -42.43
CA GLY A 163 -10.76 7.53 -43.11
C GLY A 163 -12.07 6.80 -42.82
N ILE A 164 -12.08 5.68 -42.09
CA ILE A 164 -13.29 4.90 -41.76
C ILE A 164 -13.77 5.17 -40.35
N ALA A 165 -12.89 5.25 -39.34
CA ALA A 165 -13.31 5.70 -38.00
C ALA A 165 -13.80 7.15 -38.05
N GLY A 166 -13.10 8.04 -38.79
CA GLY A 166 -13.58 9.39 -39.05
C GLY A 166 -14.90 9.43 -39.82
N ARG A 167 -15.11 8.56 -40.83
CA ARG A 167 -16.40 8.45 -41.55
C ARG A 167 -17.51 7.86 -40.71
N TRP A 168 -17.21 6.92 -39.82
CA TRP A 168 -18.21 6.29 -38.96
C TRP A 168 -18.54 7.18 -37.78
N ALA A 169 -17.56 7.78 -37.10
CA ALA A 169 -17.79 8.83 -36.11
C ALA A 169 -18.55 10.00 -36.73
N GLY A 170 -18.24 10.35 -37.99
CA GLY A 170 -19.02 11.29 -38.79
C GLY A 170 -20.44 10.81 -39.08
N ARG A 171 -20.67 9.55 -39.48
CA ARG A 171 -22.01 8.97 -39.69
C ARG A 171 -22.82 8.86 -38.41
N VAL A 172 -22.21 8.47 -37.29
CA VAL A 172 -22.86 8.42 -35.98
C VAL A 172 -23.16 9.84 -35.52
N ALA A 173 -22.24 10.79 -35.67
CA ALA A 173 -22.51 12.20 -35.38
C ALA A 173 -23.64 12.76 -36.26
N VAL A 174 -23.65 12.44 -37.56
CA VAL A 174 -24.73 12.84 -38.48
C VAL A 174 -26.05 12.15 -38.13
N ASN A 175 -26.05 10.85 -37.81
CA ASN A 175 -27.23 10.09 -37.41
C ASN A 175 -27.77 10.53 -36.04
N VAL A 176 -26.89 10.96 -35.14
CA VAL A 176 -27.24 11.62 -33.87
C VAL A 176 -27.86 12.98 -34.15
N VAL A 177 -27.27 13.81 -35.02
CA VAL A 177 -27.82 15.11 -35.43
C VAL A 177 -29.16 14.96 -36.16
N THR A 178 -29.33 13.96 -37.01
CA THR A 178 -30.61 13.71 -37.71
C THR A 178 -31.67 13.11 -36.79
N ALA A 179 -31.28 12.25 -35.83
CA ALA A 179 -32.15 11.78 -34.76
C ALA A 179 -32.51 12.89 -33.74
N VAL A 180 -31.73 13.97 -33.65
CA VAL A 180 -32.08 15.19 -32.90
C VAL A 180 -33.12 16.04 -33.67
N THR A 181 -33.15 15.95 -35.00
CA THR A 181 -34.15 16.64 -35.84
C THR A 181 -35.43 15.82 -36.13
N GLY A 182 -35.50 14.57 -35.66
CA GLY A 182 -36.63 13.65 -35.90
C GLY A 182 -36.88 12.73 -34.71
N THR A 183 -37.95 11.93 -34.74
CA THR A 183 -38.42 11.08 -33.62
C THR A 183 -37.56 9.82 -33.35
N GLY A 184 -36.23 9.88 -33.49
CA GLY A 184 -35.33 8.73 -33.38
C GLY A 184 -34.70 8.58 -31.99
N GLN A 185 -34.83 7.41 -31.35
CA GLN A 185 -34.12 7.08 -30.11
C GLN A 185 -32.60 6.90 -30.40
N LEU A 186 -31.76 7.79 -29.88
CA LEU A 186 -30.30 7.83 -30.09
C LEU A 186 -29.59 6.46 -29.88
N LEU A 187 -30.02 5.70 -28.87
CA LEU A 187 -29.53 4.34 -28.60
C LEU A 187 -29.74 3.39 -29.79
N THR A 188 -30.91 3.44 -30.40
CA THR A 188 -31.26 2.58 -31.53
C THR A 188 -30.39 2.91 -32.74
N ALA A 189 -30.24 4.19 -33.07
CA ALA A 189 -29.42 4.66 -34.19
C ALA A 189 -27.93 4.32 -33.99
N ALA A 190 -27.43 4.40 -32.75
CA ALA A 190 -26.06 4.01 -32.43
C ALA A 190 -25.85 2.51 -32.62
N ILE A 191 -26.76 1.68 -32.11
CA ILE A 191 -26.70 0.22 -32.25
C ILE A 191 -26.80 -0.20 -33.72
N GLU A 192 -27.72 0.40 -34.49
CA GLU A 192 -27.85 0.16 -35.92
C GLU A 192 -26.56 0.55 -36.66
N ALA A 193 -26.00 1.75 -36.39
CA ALA A 193 -24.75 2.17 -36.99
C ALA A 193 -23.56 1.25 -36.62
N THR A 194 -23.49 0.75 -35.38
CA THR A 194 -22.48 -0.23 -34.97
C THR A 194 -22.66 -1.54 -35.75
N LEU A 195 -23.87 -2.09 -35.79
CA LEU A 195 -24.14 -3.35 -36.50
C LEU A 195 -23.93 -3.23 -38.02
N ASP A 196 -24.31 -2.11 -38.63
CA ASP A 196 -24.10 -1.83 -40.04
C ASP A 196 -22.61 -1.69 -40.35
N SER A 197 -21.82 -1.04 -39.49
CA SER A 197 -20.36 -0.98 -39.67
C SER A 197 -19.67 -2.34 -39.54
N LEU A 198 -20.18 -3.22 -38.67
CA LEU A 198 -19.72 -4.60 -38.58
C LEU A 198 -20.08 -5.42 -39.83
N SER A 199 -21.10 -4.98 -40.58
CA SER A 199 -21.63 -5.66 -41.77
C SER A 199 -21.01 -5.13 -43.08
N GLU A 200 -20.79 -3.81 -43.18
CA GLU A 200 -20.20 -3.11 -44.34
C GLU A 200 -18.68 -3.34 -44.50
N GLY A 201 -18.01 -3.86 -43.47
CA GLY A 201 -16.63 -4.33 -43.56
C GLY A 201 -16.53 -5.61 -44.39
N PHE A 202 -16.73 -5.52 -45.71
CA PHE A 202 -16.65 -6.63 -46.67
C PHE A 202 -15.28 -7.35 -46.59
N GLY A 203 -15.18 -8.36 -45.71
CA GLY A 203 -14.08 -9.32 -45.68
C GLY A 203 -13.65 -9.85 -44.31
N ASN A 204 -13.94 -9.18 -43.18
CA ASN A 204 -13.38 -9.59 -41.89
C ASN A 204 -14.36 -10.46 -41.07
N ARG A 205 -14.15 -11.79 -41.09
CA ARG A 205 -14.86 -12.80 -40.25
C ARG A 205 -14.96 -12.41 -38.76
N ARG A 206 -14.06 -11.57 -38.25
CA ARG A 206 -14.02 -11.10 -36.86
C ARG A 206 -15.17 -10.16 -36.49
N HIS A 207 -15.64 -9.30 -37.40
CA HIS A 207 -16.77 -8.39 -37.11
C HIS A 207 -18.12 -9.12 -37.06
N GLN A 208 -18.28 -10.19 -37.86
CA GLN A 208 -19.43 -11.10 -37.77
C GLN A 208 -19.50 -11.81 -36.40
N ARG A 209 -18.35 -12.12 -35.79
CA ARG A 209 -18.30 -12.74 -34.44
C ARG A 209 -18.85 -11.82 -33.35
N ALA A 210 -18.72 -10.51 -33.47
CA ALA A 210 -19.33 -9.56 -32.53
C ALA A 210 -20.87 -9.57 -32.63
N SER A 211 -21.43 -9.61 -33.84
CA SER A 211 -22.87 -9.78 -34.01
C SER A 211 -23.34 -11.10 -33.40
N VAL A 212 -22.66 -12.22 -33.69
CA VAL A 212 -22.99 -13.54 -33.12
C VAL A 212 -22.95 -13.52 -31.59
N TRP A 213 -21.90 -12.94 -31.00
CA TRP A 213 -21.75 -12.84 -29.54
C TRP A 213 -22.98 -12.22 -28.85
N TYR A 214 -23.49 -11.11 -29.38
CA TYR A 214 -24.65 -10.43 -28.78
C TYR A 214 -26.00 -11.08 -29.09
N ARG A 215 -26.06 -12.10 -29.97
CA ARG A 215 -27.27 -12.93 -30.13
C ARG A 215 -27.51 -13.84 -28.91
N ASP A 216 -26.42 -14.21 -28.24
CA ASP A 216 -26.41 -15.10 -27.08
C ASP A 216 -26.54 -14.34 -25.75
N TYR A 217 -26.67 -13.00 -25.80
CA TYR A 217 -26.96 -12.22 -24.60
C TYR A 217 -28.30 -12.70 -23.99
N PRO A 218 -28.40 -12.85 -22.66
CA PRO A 218 -29.61 -13.37 -22.04
C PRO A 218 -30.87 -12.61 -22.48
N ASN A 219 -31.90 -13.35 -22.88
CA ASN A 219 -33.18 -12.84 -23.40
C ASN A 219 -33.10 -12.09 -24.75
N ALA A 220 -31.97 -12.15 -25.47
CA ALA A 220 -31.84 -11.56 -26.81
C ALA A 220 -32.58 -12.35 -27.91
N GLY A 221 -32.92 -13.62 -27.67
CA GLY A 221 -33.69 -14.46 -28.58
C GLY A 221 -33.02 -14.64 -29.95
N GLY A 222 -31.68 -14.65 -30.01
CA GLY A 222 -30.95 -14.79 -31.27
C GLY A 222 -30.77 -13.49 -32.06
N HIS A 223 -31.21 -12.34 -31.53
CA HIS A 223 -31.12 -11.04 -32.22
C HIS A 223 -30.07 -10.12 -31.57
N ALA A 224 -28.97 -9.85 -32.29
CA ALA A 224 -27.85 -9.04 -31.79
C ALA A 224 -28.25 -7.63 -31.34
N ARG A 225 -29.12 -6.96 -32.11
CA ARG A 225 -29.68 -5.63 -31.76
C ARG A 225 -30.40 -5.66 -30.41
N ARG A 226 -31.25 -6.67 -30.20
CA ARG A 226 -31.97 -6.85 -28.94
C ARG A 226 -31.01 -7.14 -27.80
N GLY A 227 -29.96 -7.93 -28.02
CA GLY A 227 -28.91 -8.18 -27.04
C GLY A 227 -28.18 -6.91 -26.61
N LEU A 228 -27.78 -6.06 -27.54
CA LEU A 228 -27.14 -4.77 -27.23
C LEU A 228 -28.09 -3.80 -26.50
N MET A 229 -29.38 -3.78 -26.86
CA MET A 229 -30.40 -3.00 -26.13
C MET A 229 -30.58 -3.50 -24.70
N LEU A 230 -30.65 -4.82 -24.49
CA LEU A 230 -30.77 -5.42 -23.17
C LEU A 230 -29.53 -5.19 -22.31
N LEU A 231 -28.33 -5.29 -22.90
CA LEU A 231 -27.08 -4.94 -22.23
C LEU A 231 -27.11 -3.49 -21.70
N SER A 232 -27.46 -2.54 -22.57
CA SER A 232 -27.58 -1.12 -22.23
C SER A 232 -28.65 -0.89 -21.13
N GLY A 233 -29.80 -1.55 -21.25
CA GLY A 233 -30.88 -1.50 -20.27
C GLY A 233 -30.47 -2.05 -18.89
N HIS A 234 -29.85 -3.23 -18.85
CA HIS A 234 -29.35 -3.84 -17.61
C HIS A 234 -28.26 -2.99 -16.96
N PHE A 235 -27.38 -2.39 -17.76
CA PHE A 235 -26.34 -1.48 -17.26
C PHE A 235 -26.94 -0.24 -16.57
N ARG A 236 -27.95 0.37 -17.19
CA ARG A 236 -28.66 1.54 -16.65
C ARG A 236 -29.49 1.25 -15.41
N ALA A 237 -30.06 0.04 -15.32
CA ALA A 237 -30.88 -0.37 -14.18
C ALA A 237 -30.09 -0.40 -12.84
N GLY A 238 -28.75 -0.46 -12.89
CA GLY A 238 -27.91 -0.50 -11.69
C GLY A 238 -27.93 -1.85 -10.98
N GLY A 239 -27.42 -1.89 -9.75
CA GLY A 239 -27.43 -3.08 -8.89
C GLY A 239 -26.86 -4.35 -9.54
N THR A 240 -27.53 -5.48 -9.33
CA THR A 240 -27.15 -6.79 -9.87
C THR A 240 -27.26 -6.86 -11.39
N SER A 241 -28.20 -6.14 -12.00
CA SER A 241 -28.34 -6.05 -13.45
C SER A 241 -27.12 -5.39 -14.11
N ARG A 242 -26.59 -4.32 -13.50
CA ARG A 242 -25.35 -3.71 -13.96
C ARG A 242 -24.16 -4.64 -13.81
N GLN A 243 -24.00 -5.30 -12.66
CA GLN A 243 -22.93 -6.28 -12.45
C GLN A 243 -22.96 -7.39 -13.51
N HIS A 244 -24.15 -7.84 -13.90
CA HIS A 244 -24.31 -8.81 -14.99
C HIS A 244 -23.86 -8.24 -16.35
N ALA A 245 -24.27 -7.03 -16.69
CA ALA A 245 -23.85 -6.36 -17.92
C ALA A 245 -22.32 -6.13 -17.95
N GLU A 246 -21.73 -5.68 -16.85
CA GLU A 246 -20.29 -5.47 -16.71
C GLU A 246 -19.50 -6.76 -16.83
N ARG A 247 -19.92 -7.83 -16.15
CA ARG A 247 -19.33 -9.17 -16.30
C ARG A 247 -19.37 -9.63 -17.75
N HIS A 248 -20.45 -9.35 -18.48
CA HIS A 248 -20.55 -9.67 -19.89
C HIS A 248 -19.59 -8.84 -20.78
N LEU A 249 -19.29 -7.58 -20.41
CA LEU A 249 -18.24 -6.79 -21.07
C LEU A 249 -16.84 -7.32 -20.79
N VAL A 250 -16.55 -7.77 -19.55
CA VAL A 250 -15.29 -8.46 -19.21
C VAL A 250 -15.12 -9.72 -20.07
N ARG A 251 -16.18 -10.53 -20.20
CA ARG A 251 -16.19 -11.70 -21.11
C ARG A 251 -15.89 -11.32 -22.55
N ALA A 252 -16.47 -10.22 -23.04
CA ALA A 252 -16.22 -9.73 -24.39
C ALA A 252 -14.74 -9.38 -24.61
N LEU A 253 -14.09 -8.71 -23.65
CA LEU A 253 -12.64 -8.43 -23.67
C LEU A 253 -11.82 -9.72 -23.77
N LEU A 254 -12.08 -10.68 -22.86
CA LEU A 254 -11.33 -11.94 -22.80
C LEU A 254 -11.54 -12.80 -24.07
N ALA A 255 -12.75 -12.82 -24.61
CA ALA A 255 -13.05 -13.52 -25.86
C ALA A 255 -12.32 -12.91 -27.07
N ASP A 256 -12.25 -11.58 -27.14
CA ASP A 256 -11.49 -10.88 -28.19
C ASP A 256 -9.98 -11.15 -28.07
N LEU A 257 -9.43 -11.22 -26.84
CA LEU A 257 -8.04 -11.61 -26.61
C LEU A 257 -7.77 -13.06 -27.03
N THR A 258 -8.60 -14.01 -26.60
CA THR A 258 -8.46 -15.43 -26.99
C THR A 258 -8.49 -15.59 -28.51
N ASP A 259 -9.40 -14.90 -29.19
CA ASP A 259 -9.48 -14.91 -30.66
C ASP A 259 -8.23 -14.32 -31.34
N ALA A 260 -7.60 -13.32 -30.73
CA ALA A 260 -6.37 -12.72 -31.25
C ALA A 260 -5.16 -13.67 -31.17
N TYR A 261 -5.20 -14.66 -30.28
CA TYR A 261 -4.15 -15.66 -30.06
C TYR A 261 -4.41 -17.02 -30.76
N ALA A 262 -5.65 -17.31 -31.16
CA ALA A 262 -6.02 -18.55 -31.86
C ALA A 262 -5.69 -18.57 -33.37
N GLY A 263 -4.95 -17.59 -33.88
CA GLY A 263 -4.70 -17.40 -35.32
C GLY A 263 -3.73 -18.42 -35.95
N VAL A 264 -4.08 -18.95 -37.13
CA VAL A 264 -3.34 -20.00 -37.86
C VAL A 264 -2.17 -19.45 -38.72
N LEU A 265 -2.03 -18.12 -38.85
CA LEU A 265 -1.02 -17.52 -39.73
C LEU A 265 0.38 -17.50 -39.10
N PRO A 266 1.42 -18.03 -39.77
CA PRO A 266 2.79 -18.07 -39.25
C PRO A 266 3.40 -16.69 -38.91
N ARG A 267 2.94 -15.61 -39.58
CA ARG A 267 3.34 -14.21 -39.31
C ARG A 267 2.64 -13.57 -38.10
N MET A 268 1.74 -14.28 -37.42
CA MET A 268 0.94 -13.77 -36.30
C MET A 268 1.14 -14.58 -35.01
N GLN A 269 2.20 -15.38 -34.90
CA GLN A 269 2.49 -16.13 -33.67
C GLN A 269 2.96 -15.17 -32.58
N ARG A 270 1.98 -14.61 -31.84
CA ARG A 270 2.23 -13.91 -30.60
C ARG A 270 2.86 -14.90 -29.62
N ILE A 271 3.98 -14.50 -29.02
CA ILE A 271 4.69 -15.34 -28.05
C ILE A 271 4.28 -14.90 -26.65
N GLY A 272 3.95 -15.88 -25.81
CA GLY A 272 3.48 -15.65 -24.45
C GLY A 272 2.03 -15.20 -24.39
N ARG A 273 1.49 -15.13 -23.19
CA ARG A 273 0.11 -14.73 -22.88
C ARG A 273 0.01 -13.21 -22.71
N PRO A 274 -1.16 -12.59 -22.98
CA PRO A 274 -1.38 -11.19 -22.64
C PRO A 274 -1.40 -11.00 -21.11
N LEU A 275 -0.95 -9.83 -20.66
CA LEU A 275 -0.77 -9.50 -19.24
C LEU A 275 -1.60 -8.28 -18.85
N ILE A 276 -2.44 -8.43 -17.82
CA ILE A 276 -3.21 -7.31 -17.24
C ILE A 276 -2.76 -7.11 -15.80
N LEU A 277 -2.27 -5.91 -15.52
CA LEU A 277 -1.74 -5.47 -14.24
C LEU A 277 -2.75 -4.52 -13.59
N VAL A 278 -3.15 -4.83 -12.36
CA VAL A 278 -4.21 -4.10 -11.65
C VAL A 278 -3.65 -3.56 -10.33
N ASP A 279 -3.27 -2.29 -10.30
CA ASP A 279 -2.82 -1.67 -9.05
C ASP A 279 -4.01 -1.17 -8.22
N ASN A 280 -3.81 -1.11 -6.90
CA ASN A 280 -4.80 -0.66 -5.92
C ASN A 280 -6.16 -1.36 -6.06
N ALA A 281 -6.15 -2.68 -6.28
CA ALA A 281 -7.30 -3.50 -6.65
C ALA A 281 -8.44 -3.56 -5.62
N GLN A 282 -8.24 -3.03 -4.41
CA GLN A 282 -9.32 -2.80 -3.43
C GLN A 282 -10.28 -1.68 -3.85
N SER A 283 -9.83 -0.75 -4.70
CA SER A 283 -10.60 0.42 -5.15
C SER A 283 -11.35 0.06 -6.44
N PRO A 284 -12.54 0.62 -6.71
CA PRO A 284 -13.20 0.44 -8.00
C PRO A 284 -12.27 0.89 -9.14
N PRO A 285 -12.10 0.11 -10.22
CA PRO A 285 -12.89 -1.07 -10.60
C PRO A 285 -12.37 -2.44 -10.16
N GLY A 286 -11.27 -2.49 -9.40
CA GLY A 286 -10.56 -3.71 -9.05
C GLY A 286 -11.44 -4.86 -8.54
N PRO A 287 -12.34 -4.66 -7.55
CA PRO A 287 -13.18 -5.75 -7.04
C PRO A 287 -14.13 -6.32 -8.09
N GLY A 288 -14.69 -5.46 -8.97
CA GLY A 288 -15.60 -5.89 -10.02
C GLY A 288 -14.90 -6.67 -11.13
N LEU A 289 -13.69 -6.24 -11.52
CA LEU A 289 -12.87 -6.97 -12.49
C LEU A 289 -12.42 -8.34 -11.94
N LEU A 290 -11.93 -8.36 -10.69
CA LEU A 290 -11.50 -9.56 -10.00
C LEU A 290 -12.64 -10.58 -9.86
N ASP A 291 -13.81 -10.14 -9.37
CA ASP A 291 -14.99 -11.00 -9.19
C ASP A 291 -15.48 -11.56 -10.54
N ALA A 292 -15.55 -10.74 -11.59
CA ALA A 292 -15.96 -11.19 -12.92
C ALA A 292 -15.05 -12.30 -13.47
N VAL A 293 -13.72 -12.12 -13.41
CA VAL A 293 -12.74 -13.11 -13.90
C VAL A 293 -12.79 -14.39 -13.07
N LEU A 294 -12.79 -14.28 -11.73
CA LEU A 294 -12.79 -15.46 -10.85
C LEU A 294 -14.06 -16.29 -11.01
N ARG A 295 -15.23 -15.65 -11.13
CA ARG A 295 -16.50 -16.38 -11.36
C ARG A 295 -16.55 -17.03 -12.74
N ASP A 296 -16.04 -16.38 -13.78
CA ASP A 296 -16.01 -16.96 -15.13
C ASP A 296 -15.11 -18.19 -15.19
N ARG A 297 -13.91 -18.12 -14.60
CA ARG A 297 -13.03 -19.28 -14.47
C ARG A 297 -13.68 -20.39 -13.62
N ALA A 298 -14.51 -20.03 -12.64
CA ALA A 298 -15.30 -20.98 -11.85
C ALA A 298 -16.41 -21.69 -12.63
N GLU A 299 -16.92 -21.06 -13.67
CA GLU A 299 -17.90 -21.63 -14.61
C GLU A 299 -17.22 -22.32 -15.80
N ASP A 300 -15.93 -22.68 -15.69
CA ASP A 300 -15.09 -23.28 -16.73
C ASP A 300 -15.00 -22.47 -18.04
N ILE A 301 -15.22 -21.14 -17.95
CA ILE A 301 -15.02 -20.23 -19.07
C ILE A 301 -13.51 -19.95 -19.17
N ALA A 302 -12.84 -20.71 -20.02
CA ALA A 302 -11.39 -20.61 -20.19
C ALA A 302 -10.96 -19.28 -20.81
N ASP A 303 -9.94 -18.66 -20.21
CA ASP A 303 -9.14 -17.59 -20.79
C ASP A 303 -7.65 -17.90 -20.63
N GLN A 304 -6.82 -17.18 -21.37
CA GLN A 304 -5.36 -17.34 -21.35
C GLN A 304 -4.66 -16.06 -20.88
N VAL A 305 -5.37 -15.16 -20.20
CA VAL A 305 -4.86 -13.87 -19.77
C VAL A 305 -4.24 -14.00 -18.38
N VAL A 306 -3.01 -13.50 -18.25
CA VAL A 306 -2.35 -13.44 -16.94
C VAL A 306 -2.78 -12.16 -16.24
N PHE A 307 -3.31 -12.30 -15.03
CA PHE A 307 -3.63 -11.17 -14.16
C PHE A 307 -2.67 -11.12 -12.99
N VAL A 308 -2.10 -9.95 -12.73
CA VAL A 308 -1.33 -9.66 -11.51
C VAL A 308 -1.87 -8.38 -10.89
N ALA A 309 -2.39 -8.47 -9.67
CA ALA A 309 -2.96 -7.33 -8.97
C ALA A 309 -2.18 -6.96 -7.71
N GLY A 310 -2.10 -5.67 -7.40
CA GLY A 310 -1.66 -5.17 -6.11
C GLY A 310 -2.88 -4.89 -5.22
N LEU A 311 -2.96 -5.55 -4.07
CA LEU A 311 -4.03 -5.40 -3.09
C LEU A 311 -3.47 -4.91 -1.76
N ARG A 312 -4.10 -3.89 -1.17
CA ARG A 312 -3.82 -3.45 0.21
C ARG A 312 -4.49 -4.40 1.21
N GLY A 313 -3.84 -4.62 2.35
CA GLY A 313 -4.35 -5.56 3.35
C GLY A 313 -4.05 -7.03 3.06
N THR A 314 -4.79 -7.90 3.75
CA THR A 314 -4.57 -9.36 3.79
C THR A 314 -5.34 -10.13 2.71
N GLY A 315 -6.23 -9.45 1.97
CA GLY A 315 -7.14 -10.11 1.03
C GLY A 315 -8.25 -10.90 1.71
N ALA A 316 -8.81 -10.39 2.82
CA ALA A 316 -9.88 -11.06 3.58
C ALA A 316 -11.15 -11.38 2.76
N SER A 317 -11.39 -10.66 1.66
CA SER A 317 -12.46 -10.96 0.69
C SER A 317 -12.22 -12.23 -0.12
N LEU A 318 -10.95 -12.67 -0.24
CA LEU A 318 -10.51 -13.85 -0.98
C LEU A 318 -10.24 -15.02 -0.01
N ARG A 319 -11.28 -15.43 0.73
CA ARG A 319 -11.14 -16.40 1.83
C ARG A 319 -10.54 -17.73 1.38
N SER A 320 -11.05 -18.30 0.28
CA SER A 320 -10.63 -19.62 -0.24
C SER A 320 -9.40 -19.58 -1.15
N ALA A 321 -8.78 -18.42 -1.33
CA ALA A 321 -7.62 -18.29 -2.21
C ALA A 321 -6.39 -19.01 -1.66
N VAL A 322 -5.58 -19.56 -2.56
CA VAL A 322 -4.32 -20.24 -2.21
C VAL A 322 -3.32 -19.17 -1.79
N ARG A 323 -2.70 -19.32 -0.62
CA ARG A 323 -1.73 -18.38 -0.07
C ARG A 323 -0.32 -18.95 -0.17
N ARG A 324 0.62 -18.14 -0.64
CA ARG A 324 2.04 -18.45 -0.72
C ARG A 324 2.88 -17.26 -0.29
N GLU A 325 4.01 -17.55 0.31
CA GLU A 325 5.06 -16.56 0.53
C GLU A 325 5.91 -16.38 -0.72
N LEU A 326 6.53 -15.21 -0.87
CA LEU A 326 7.31 -14.88 -2.07
C LEU A 326 8.47 -15.87 -2.32
N SER A 327 9.09 -16.37 -1.25
CA SER A 327 10.19 -17.33 -1.30
C SER A 327 9.78 -18.70 -1.84
N GLU A 328 8.52 -19.12 -1.61
CA GLU A 328 7.99 -20.41 -2.05
C GLU A 328 7.82 -20.47 -3.58
N LEU A 329 7.63 -19.31 -4.22
CA LEU A 329 7.29 -19.18 -5.64
C LEU A 329 8.48 -19.26 -6.60
N ALA A 330 9.70 -19.41 -6.06
CA ALA A 330 10.93 -19.39 -6.84
C ALA A 330 11.04 -20.52 -7.87
N ARG A 331 10.35 -21.66 -7.66
CA ARG A 331 10.43 -22.83 -8.55
C ARG A 331 9.08 -23.26 -9.10
N HIS A 332 8.08 -23.43 -8.23
CA HIS A 332 6.72 -23.84 -8.56
C HIS A 332 5.71 -23.11 -7.69
N THR A 333 4.45 -23.06 -8.13
CA THR A 333 3.35 -22.44 -7.36
C THR A 333 2.62 -23.43 -6.47
N ASP A 334 2.59 -24.70 -6.88
CA ASP A 334 1.73 -25.75 -6.33
C ASP A 334 0.28 -25.25 -6.13
N TRP A 335 -0.18 -24.44 -7.10
CA TRP A 335 -1.52 -23.87 -7.09
C TRP A 335 -2.51 -24.86 -7.69
N THR A 336 -3.52 -25.21 -6.89
CA THR A 336 -4.63 -26.07 -7.29
C THR A 336 -5.94 -25.46 -6.78
N PRO A 337 -6.83 -24.95 -7.65
CA PRO A 337 -8.07 -24.33 -7.22
C PRO A 337 -9.07 -25.39 -6.73
N ASP A 338 -9.87 -25.02 -5.74
CA ASP A 338 -11.08 -25.75 -5.35
C ASP A 338 -12.22 -25.43 -6.33
N ALA A 339 -12.83 -26.48 -6.89
CA ALA A 339 -13.91 -26.38 -7.86
C ALA A 339 -15.13 -25.60 -7.30
N GLY A 340 -15.41 -25.70 -6.00
CA GLY A 340 -16.61 -25.10 -5.38
C GLY A 340 -16.51 -23.63 -5.03
N ALA A 341 -15.33 -23.01 -5.12
CA ALA A 341 -15.09 -21.65 -4.64
C ALA A 341 -14.41 -20.76 -5.69
N PRO A 342 -15.08 -19.73 -6.25
CA PRO A 342 -14.45 -18.84 -7.23
C PRO A 342 -13.16 -18.19 -6.74
N SER A 343 -13.09 -17.82 -5.46
CA SER A 343 -11.89 -17.20 -4.87
C SER A 343 -10.68 -18.13 -4.78
N SER A 344 -10.85 -19.46 -4.86
CA SER A 344 -9.74 -20.42 -4.90
C SER A 344 -8.85 -20.24 -6.13
N ARG A 345 -9.39 -19.59 -7.16
CA ARG A 345 -8.69 -19.30 -8.41
C ARG A 345 -7.73 -18.11 -8.33
N ALA A 346 -7.70 -17.45 -7.18
CA ALA A 346 -6.68 -16.47 -6.86
C ALA A 346 -5.48 -17.13 -6.16
N LEU A 347 -4.28 -16.65 -6.48
CA LEU A 347 -3.03 -16.96 -5.80
C LEU A 347 -2.57 -15.69 -5.05
N LEU A 348 -2.71 -15.69 -3.73
CA LEU A 348 -2.28 -14.59 -2.88
C LEU A 348 -0.80 -14.76 -2.53
N VAL A 349 -0.03 -13.73 -2.85
CA VAL A 349 1.41 -13.66 -2.61
C VAL A 349 1.69 -12.51 -1.67
N ARG A 350 2.11 -12.81 -0.45
CA ARG A 350 2.49 -11.76 0.50
C ARG A 350 3.85 -11.20 0.13
N LEU A 351 3.96 -9.87 0.03
CA LEU A 351 5.26 -9.21 -0.07
C LEU A 351 5.82 -8.98 1.34
N PRO A 352 6.99 -9.55 1.69
CA PRO A 352 7.61 -9.32 2.98
C PRO A 352 8.26 -7.92 3.04
N PRO A 353 8.45 -7.36 4.25
CA PRO A 353 9.34 -6.22 4.44
C PRO A 353 10.78 -6.58 4.05
N LEU A 354 11.60 -5.56 3.78
CA LEU A 354 13.01 -5.71 3.46
C LEU A 354 13.83 -6.11 4.69
N GLY A 355 14.89 -6.89 4.48
CA GLY A 355 15.85 -7.20 5.53
C GLY A 355 16.83 -6.04 5.82
N PRO A 356 17.62 -6.16 6.90
CA PRO A 356 18.72 -5.24 7.17
C PRO A 356 19.75 -5.17 6.03
N ASP A 357 20.10 -6.31 5.43
CA ASP A 357 21.08 -6.39 4.34
C ASP A 357 20.58 -5.68 3.07
N ASP A 358 19.30 -5.83 2.74
CA ASP A 358 18.67 -5.09 1.64
C ASP A 358 18.74 -3.58 1.90
N THR A 359 18.49 -3.17 3.14
CA THR A 359 18.56 -1.76 3.55
C THR A 359 19.97 -1.20 3.35
N LEU A 360 21.00 -1.95 3.77
CA LEU A 360 22.41 -1.61 3.54
C LEU A 360 22.73 -1.47 2.05
N HIS A 361 22.26 -2.39 1.22
CA HIS A 361 22.47 -2.33 -0.22
C HIS A 361 21.73 -1.18 -0.91
N ILE A 362 20.54 -0.81 -0.45
CA ILE A 362 19.77 0.32 -1.00
C ILE A 362 20.40 1.65 -0.60
N VAL A 363 20.74 1.84 0.67
CA VAL A 363 21.39 3.06 1.16
C VAL A 363 22.75 3.25 0.48
N GLY A 364 23.56 2.20 0.40
CA GLY A 364 24.86 2.26 -0.29
C GLY A 364 24.72 2.57 -1.78
N ALA A 365 23.72 2.01 -2.46
CA ALA A 365 23.48 2.29 -3.88
C ALA A 365 23.02 3.73 -4.13
N ALA A 366 22.18 4.29 -3.26
CA ALA A 366 21.70 5.66 -3.38
C ALA A 366 22.80 6.68 -3.08
N CYS A 367 23.60 6.45 -2.05
CA CYS A 367 24.66 7.36 -1.62
C CYS A 367 25.93 7.26 -2.48
N GLY A 368 26.13 6.15 -3.21
CA GLY A 368 27.31 5.94 -4.05
C GLY A 368 28.61 5.98 -3.23
N GLU A 369 29.51 6.89 -3.58
CA GLU A 369 30.82 7.07 -2.90
C GLU A 369 30.77 8.03 -1.70
N LEU A 370 29.58 8.53 -1.32
CA LEU A 370 29.45 9.44 -0.17
C LEU A 370 29.78 8.71 1.14
N PRO A 371 30.43 9.38 2.11
CA PRO A 371 30.75 8.78 3.41
C PRO A 371 29.48 8.63 4.26
N VAL A 372 28.90 7.44 4.24
CA VAL A 372 27.71 7.08 5.03
C VAL A 372 28.12 6.58 6.43
N PRO A 373 27.54 7.12 7.52
CA PRO A 373 27.75 6.55 8.86
C PRO A 373 27.36 5.07 8.89
N PRO A 374 28.19 4.18 9.46
CA PRO A 374 27.94 2.73 9.41
C PRO A 374 26.65 2.31 10.12
N GLN A 375 26.18 3.10 11.09
CA GLN A 375 24.93 2.86 11.81
C GLN A 375 23.69 3.31 11.04
N LEU A 376 23.82 4.16 10.01
CA LEU A 376 22.66 4.76 9.32
C LEU A 376 21.75 3.71 8.66
N PRO A 377 22.25 2.70 7.92
CA PRO A 377 21.38 1.66 7.36
C PRO A 377 20.60 0.88 8.42
N HIS A 378 21.24 0.54 9.54
CA HIS A 378 20.58 -0.15 10.65
C HIS A 378 19.52 0.73 11.32
N ALA A 379 19.81 2.02 11.52
CA ALA A 379 18.86 2.98 12.07
C ALA A 379 17.66 3.21 11.11
N ALA A 380 17.90 3.30 9.80
CA ALA A 380 16.87 3.39 8.79
C ALA A 380 15.99 2.13 8.76
N HIS A 381 16.59 0.94 8.87
CA HIS A 381 15.84 -0.31 8.97
C HIS A 381 14.98 -0.35 10.23
N ARG A 382 15.54 0.03 11.39
CA ARG A 382 14.83 0.11 12.68
C ARG A 382 13.63 1.05 12.62
N LEU A 383 13.81 2.25 12.08
CA LEU A 383 12.76 3.26 11.94
C LEU A 383 11.63 2.78 11.03
N THR A 384 11.98 2.16 9.90
CA THR A 384 11.02 1.81 8.84
C THR A 384 10.40 0.42 9.01
N GLY A 385 10.95 -0.41 9.90
CA GLY A 385 10.57 -1.83 10.02
C GLY A 385 10.78 -2.61 8.72
N GLY A 386 11.70 -2.17 7.86
CA GLY A 386 11.90 -2.76 6.53
C GLY A 386 10.92 -2.29 5.46
N ASN A 387 10.14 -1.22 5.68
CA ASN A 387 9.25 -0.67 4.66
C ASN A 387 10.07 -0.17 3.44
N PRO A 388 9.91 -0.76 2.23
CA PRO A 388 10.69 -0.39 1.05
C PRO A 388 10.59 1.08 0.67
N LEU A 389 9.39 1.67 0.75
CA LEU A 389 9.18 3.08 0.46
C LEU A 389 9.92 3.97 1.46
N GLY A 390 9.80 3.66 2.76
CA GLY A 390 10.53 4.35 3.83
C GLY A 390 12.04 4.35 3.62
N ILE A 391 12.60 3.17 3.34
CA ILE A 391 14.05 3.00 3.11
C ILE A 391 14.51 3.78 1.88
N THR A 392 13.75 3.71 0.78
CA THR A 392 14.13 4.39 -0.48
C THR A 392 14.11 5.90 -0.32
N VAL A 393 13.09 6.46 0.34
CA VAL A 393 13.00 7.90 0.59
C VAL A 393 14.09 8.38 1.54
N LEU A 394 14.40 7.63 2.61
CA LEU A 394 15.49 7.96 3.52
C LEU A 394 16.86 7.88 2.84
N ALA A 395 17.07 6.88 1.97
CA ALA A 395 18.29 6.73 1.19
C ALA A 395 18.48 7.89 0.20
N GLU A 396 17.40 8.32 -0.46
CA GLU A 396 17.42 9.50 -1.35
C GLU A 396 17.67 10.79 -0.56
N ALA A 397 17.03 10.97 0.59
CA ALA A 397 17.29 12.09 1.48
C ALA A 397 18.75 12.12 1.96
N ALA A 398 19.33 10.96 2.28
CA ALA A 398 20.74 10.84 2.65
C ALA A 398 21.67 11.20 1.49
N ALA A 399 21.40 10.72 0.28
CA ALA A 399 22.16 11.04 -0.92
C ALA A 399 22.17 12.55 -1.24
N GLN A 400 21.09 13.26 -0.90
CA GLN A 400 20.96 14.70 -1.14
C GLN A 400 21.54 15.57 -0.01
N ARG A 401 21.68 15.04 1.21
CA ARG A 401 21.96 15.85 2.42
C ARG A 401 23.22 15.46 3.18
N LEU A 402 23.88 14.36 2.82
CA LEU A 402 25.16 14.03 3.43
C LEU A 402 26.27 14.99 2.95
N PRO A 403 27.19 15.40 3.83
CA PRO A 403 27.36 14.97 5.23
C PRO A 403 26.57 15.78 6.27
N GLU A 404 25.79 16.79 5.87
CA GLU A 404 25.12 17.74 6.77
C GLU A 404 24.06 17.11 7.68
N ALA A 405 23.37 16.06 7.21
CA ALA A 405 22.36 15.32 7.96
C ALA A 405 22.70 13.82 8.00
N ALA A 406 23.17 13.34 9.15
CA ALA A 406 23.69 11.98 9.32
C ALA A 406 22.77 11.03 10.11
N TRP A 407 21.63 11.51 10.63
CA TRP A 407 20.71 10.71 11.47
C TRP A 407 19.25 10.78 10.98
N PRO A 408 18.41 9.79 11.31
CA PRO A 408 17.07 9.66 10.74
C PRO A 408 16.16 10.89 10.95
N ALA A 409 16.18 11.52 12.12
CA ALA A 409 15.36 12.73 12.38
C ALA A 409 15.64 13.84 11.36
N ALA A 410 16.92 14.16 11.13
CA ALA A 410 17.33 15.22 10.22
C ALA A 410 17.05 14.88 8.75
N LEU A 411 17.07 13.59 8.39
CA LEU A 411 16.67 13.13 7.06
C LEU A 411 15.16 13.24 6.86
N LEU A 412 14.36 12.93 7.88
CA LEU A 412 12.90 13.01 7.83
C LEU A 412 12.38 14.45 7.75
N THR A 413 12.94 15.37 8.54
CA THR A 413 12.52 16.78 8.56
C THR A 413 13.14 17.59 7.42
N GLY A 414 14.23 17.10 6.84
CA GLY A 414 14.88 17.68 5.70
C GLY A 414 14.07 17.59 4.41
N GLU A 415 14.20 18.61 3.55
CA GLU A 415 13.67 18.56 2.19
C GLU A 415 14.34 17.44 1.38
N VAL A 416 13.52 16.68 0.66
CA VAL A 416 13.93 15.68 -0.33
C VAL A 416 13.21 15.95 -1.65
N ARG A 417 13.92 15.77 -2.77
CA ARG A 417 13.35 15.84 -4.12
C ARG A 417 13.31 14.45 -4.73
N LEU A 418 12.13 13.83 -4.78
CA LEU A 418 11.98 12.47 -5.33
C LEU A 418 11.96 12.46 -6.87
N THR A 419 11.55 13.56 -7.50
CA THR A 419 11.55 13.74 -8.96
C THR A 419 12.22 15.08 -9.28
N ARG A 420 12.99 15.14 -10.37
CA ARG A 420 13.74 16.36 -10.78
C ARG A 420 12.84 17.58 -10.98
N ASP A 421 11.59 17.36 -11.37
CA ASP A 421 10.65 18.41 -11.75
C ASP A 421 9.71 18.82 -10.60
N GLN A 422 9.85 18.22 -9.41
CA GLN A 422 9.01 18.54 -8.25
C GLN A 422 9.78 19.39 -7.22
N PRO A 423 9.12 20.35 -6.56
CA PRO A 423 9.73 21.07 -5.44
C PRO A 423 10.08 20.09 -4.33
N GLY A 424 11.12 20.41 -3.56
CA GLY A 424 11.48 19.63 -2.38
C GLY A 424 10.41 19.77 -1.30
N ALA A 425 10.15 18.69 -0.57
CA ALA A 425 9.30 18.70 0.60
C ALA A 425 9.96 17.88 1.72
N PRO A 426 9.63 18.14 3.00
CA PRO A 426 10.11 17.31 4.10
C PRO A 426 9.79 15.83 3.86
N ALA A 427 10.79 14.95 3.98
CA ALA A 427 10.64 13.53 3.68
C ALA A 427 9.51 12.85 4.47
N TYR A 428 9.27 13.25 5.72
CA TYR A 428 8.16 12.72 6.51
C TYR A 428 6.77 13.02 5.90
N ARG A 429 6.61 14.17 5.21
CA ARG A 429 5.35 14.53 4.54
C ARG A 429 5.15 13.70 3.28
N GLU A 430 6.19 13.58 2.46
CA GLU A 430 6.19 12.70 1.27
C GLU A 430 5.85 11.24 1.64
N LEU A 431 6.36 10.76 2.77
CA LEU A 431 6.06 9.43 3.27
C LEU A 431 4.60 9.30 3.73
N LEU A 432 4.09 10.25 4.54
CA LEU A 432 2.71 10.22 5.02
C LEU A 432 1.70 10.27 3.87
N ASP A 433 1.93 11.12 2.87
CA ASP A 433 1.04 11.25 1.70
C ASP A 433 0.86 9.92 0.93
N ARG A 434 1.84 9.01 1.04
CA ARG A 434 1.82 7.69 0.38
C ARG A 434 1.44 6.54 1.32
N LEU A 435 1.79 6.64 2.61
CA LEU A 435 1.63 5.57 3.60
C LEU A 435 0.30 5.61 4.34
N VAL A 436 -0.40 6.74 4.39
CA VAL A 436 -1.71 6.84 5.04
C VAL A 436 -2.81 7.31 4.07
N PRO A 437 -4.09 7.09 4.39
CA PRO A 437 -5.17 7.67 3.61
C PRO A 437 -5.17 9.21 3.73
N ALA A 438 -4.95 9.89 2.59
CA ALA A 438 -4.79 11.35 2.55
C ALA A 438 -6.01 12.12 3.09
N ASP A 439 -7.21 11.59 2.90
CA ASP A 439 -8.48 12.18 3.36
C ASP A 439 -8.68 12.10 4.89
N ARG A 440 -7.82 11.37 5.61
CA ARG A 440 -7.88 11.21 7.08
C ARG A 440 -6.57 11.54 7.78
N LEU A 441 -5.63 12.19 7.08
CA LEU A 441 -4.32 12.49 7.63
C LEU A 441 -4.38 13.41 8.85
N GLY A 442 -5.32 14.36 8.89
CA GLY A 442 -5.48 15.30 10.01
C GLY A 442 -5.89 14.59 11.31
N GLU A 443 -6.91 13.76 11.22
CA GLU A 443 -7.45 12.98 12.33
C GLU A 443 -6.45 11.93 12.80
N LEU A 444 -5.80 11.21 11.87
CA LEU A 444 -4.73 10.26 12.20
C LEU A 444 -3.53 10.92 12.89
N THR A 445 -3.20 12.17 12.55
CA THR A 445 -2.10 12.91 13.19
C THR A 445 -2.36 13.11 14.68
N VAL A 446 -3.60 13.44 15.06
CA VAL A 446 -3.98 13.61 16.46
C VAL A 446 -4.09 12.26 17.16
N LEU A 447 -4.80 11.30 16.55
CA LEU A 447 -5.07 9.99 17.16
C LEU A 447 -3.85 9.07 17.27
N ALA A 448 -2.75 9.36 16.58
CA ALA A 448 -1.50 8.59 16.70
C ALA A 448 -0.91 8.58 18.12
N ALA A 449 -1.26 9.56 18.95
CA ALA A 449 -0.87 9.61 20.36
C ALA A 449 -1.69 8.66 21.26
N ALA A 450 -2.86 8.19 20.83
CA ALA A 450 -3.71 7.30 21.61
C ALA A 450 -3.18 5.86 21.67
N HIS A 451 -3.52 5.18 22.77
CA HIS A 451 -3.15 3.79 23.03
C HIS A 451 -4.29 2.81 22.78
N ASP A 452 -5.54 3.25 22.98
CA ASP A 452 -6.73 2.42 22.87
C ASP A 452 -7.90 3.25 22.29
N TYR A 453 -9.05 2.60 22.12
CA TYR A 453 -10.23 3.25 21.59
C TYR A 453 -10.73 4.39 22.48
N ASP A 454 -10.65 4.24 23.81
CA ASP A 454 -11.18 5.23 24.77
C ASP A 454 -10.31 6.49 24.82
N SER A 455 -8.99 6.34 24.80
CA SER A 455 -8.04 7.44 24.68
C SER A 455 -8.10 8.12 23.32
N ALA A 456 -8.38 7.38 22.25
CA ALA A 456 -8.65 7.95 20.93
C ALA A 456 -9.94 8.80 20.93
N CYS A 457 -11.01 8.32 21.57
CA CYS A 457 -12.22 9.12 21.75
C CYS A 457 -11.97 10.38 22.59
N ALA A 458 -11.21 10.27 23.69
CA ALA A 458 -10.86 11.42 24.52
C ALA A 458 -10.05 12.49 23.75
N LEU A 459 -9.20 12.08 22.82
CA LEU A 459 -8.50 13.00 21.92
C LEU A 459 -9.41 13.60 20.86
N ALA A 460 -10.30 12.80 20.27
CA ALA A 460 -11.27 13.26 19.29
C ALA A 460 -12.13 14.37 19.89
N ASP A 461 -12.74 14.12 21.05
CA ASP A 461 -13.59 15.07 21.77
C ASP A 461 -12.86 16.38 22.13
N ALA A 462 -11.53 16.33 22.33
CA ALA A 462 -10.76 17.48 22.78
C ALA A 462 -10.14 18.31 21.64
N LEU A 463 -9.82 17.69 20.50
CA LEU A 463 -8.93 18.27 19.48
C LEU A 463 -9.42 18.12 18.04
N LEU A 464 -10.42 17.29 17.77
CA LEU A 464 -11.00 17.12 16.43
C LEU A 464 -12.31 17.91 16.29
N PRO A 465 -12.79 18.14 15.06
CA PRO A 465 -14.09 18.77 14.83
C PRO A 465 -15.25 18.04 15.52
N ASP A 466 -16.28 18.78 15.94
CA ASP A 466 -17.44 18.25 16.69
C ASP A 466 -18.24 17.16 15.94
N ASP A 467 -18.09 17.08 14.60
CA ASP A 467 -18.71 16.06 13.76
C ASP A 467 -17.89 14.75 13.68
N PHE A 468 -16.70 14.70 14.28
CA PHE A 468 -15.86 13.51 14.35
C PHE A 468 -16.00 12.83 15.72
N GLY A 469 -16.88 11.83 15.80
CA GLY A 469 -17.24 11.18 17.07
C GLY A 469 -16.67 9.76 17.25
N PRO A 470 -17.12 9.04 18.29
CA PRO A 470 -16.68 7.67 18.58
C PRO A 470 -16.93 6.67 17.42
N ALA A 471 -18.00 6.87 16.66
CA ALA A 471 -18.30 6.05 15.48
C ALA A 471 -17.23 6.24 14.39
N ASP A 472 -16.76 7.46 14.18
CA ASP A 472 -15.71 7.79 13.21
C ASP A 472 -14.35 7.25 13.64
N VAL A 473 -14.03 7.31 14.95
CA VAL A 473 -12.84 6.66 15.53
C VAL A 473 -12.85 5.16 15.21
N ARG A 474 -13.99 4.48 15.39
CA ARG A 474 -14.13 3.05 15.09
C ARG A 474 -14.02 2.77 13.59
N ALA A 475 -14.69 3.57 12.76
CA ALA A 475 -14.62 3.45 11.31
C ALA A 475 -13.19 3.62 10.80
N LEU A 476 -12.43 4.56 11.37
CA LEU A 476 -11.03 4.78 11.04
C LEU A 476 -10.15 3.59 11.48
N GLN A 477 -10.37 3.03 12.68
CA GLN A 477 -9.67 1.84 13.13
C GLN A 477 -9.91 0.64 12.19
N THR A 478 -11.16 0.42 11.77
CA THR A 478 -11.50 -0.62 10.78
C THR A 478 -10.80 -0.38 9.45
N ARG A 479 -10.81 0.87 8.96
CA ARG A 479 -10.15 1.24 7.71
C ARG A 479 -8.63 1.00 7.74
N LEU A 480 -7.94 1.32 8.84
CA LEU A 480 -6.50 1.06 8.97
C LEU A 480 -6.18 -0.43 8.84
N ALA A 481 -6.99 -1.29 9.47
CA ALA A 481 -6.85 -2.74 9.36
C ALA A 481 -7.12 -3.24 7.93
N GLU A 482 -8.13 -2.70 7.25
CA GLU A 482 -8.43 -3.02 5.84
C GLU A 482 -7.32 -2.59 4.88
N GLU A 483 -6.66 -1.46 5.13
CA GLU A 483 -5.48 -1.03 4.37
C GLU A 483 -4.22 -1.85 4.67
N GLY A 484 -4.28 -2.73 5.67
CA GLY A 484 -3.21 -3.64 6.03
C GLY A 484 -2.19 -3.08 7.00
N LEU A 485 -2.49 -1.98 7.69
CA LEU A 485 -1.64 -1.56 8.81
C LEU A 485 -1.76 -2.60 9.94
N PRO A 486 -0.64 -2.98 10.57
CA PRO A 486 -0.66 -3.89 11.71
C PRO A 486 -1.51 -3.32 12.85
N VAL A 487 -2.29 -4.19 13.48
CA VAL A 487 -2.98 -3.90 14.74
C VAL A 487 -2.02 -4.28 15.87
N ALA A 488 -1.70 -3.31 16.74
CA ALA A 488 -0.85 -3.52 17.90
C ALA A 488 -1.62 -3.20 19.18
N ALA A 489 -1.51 -4.07 20.18
CA ALA A 489 -2.11 -3.82 21.48
C ALA A 489 -1.47 -2.57 22.12
N GLY A 490 -2.29 -1.69 22.69
CA GLY A 490 -1.83 -0.46 23.34
C GLY A 490 -1.37 0.64 22.37
N GLN A 491 -1.71 0.56 21.08
CA GLN A 491 -1.50 1.64 20.11
C GLN A 491 -2.71 1.76 19.17
N PHE A 492 -3.25 2.97 18.98
CA PHE A 492 -4.31 3.20 17.99
C PHE A 492 -3.80 3.02 16.55
N VAL A 493 -2.63 3.60 16.25
CA VAL A 493 -1.88 3.34 15.02
C VAL A 493 -0.81 2.30 15.33
N GLY A 494 -1.07 1.04 14.96
CA GLY A 494 -0.20 -0.08 15.34
C GLY A 494 1.07 -0.25 14.52
N ASP A 495 1.24 0.49 13.41
CA ASP A 495 2.48 0.52 12.65
C ASP A 495 3.47 1.50 13.28
N PRO A 496 4.61 1.04 13.83
CA PRO A 496 5.54 1.93 14.54
C PRO A 496 6.15 3.02 13.65
N PHE A 497 6.39 2.71 12.37
CA PHE A 497 6.97 3.65 11.42
C PHE A 497 5.97 4.76 11.10
N VAL A 498 4.75 4.39 10.69
CA VAL A 498 3.68 5.37 10.42
C VAL A 498 3.32 6.17 11.66
N ARG A 499 3.23 5.53 12.83
CA ARG A 499 2.99 6.23 14.10
C ARG A 499 4.08 7.26 14.39
N THR A 500 5.36 6.91 14.19
CA THR A 500 6.48 7.85 14.38
C THR A 500 6.37 9.05 13.44
N LEU A 501 6.02 8.84 12.18
CA LEU A 501 5.81 9.93 11.21
C LEU A 501 4.62 10.83 11.58
N LEU A 502 3.51 10.24 12.03
CA LEU A 502 2.32 10.99 12.47
C LEU A 502 2.61 11.81 13.73
N LEU A 503 3.34 11.25 14.70
CA LEU A 503 3.75 11.96 15.90
C LEU A 503 4.76 13.08 15.57
N LEU A 504 5.69 12.86 14.64
CA LEU A 504 6.58 13.91 14.13
C LEU A 504 5.78 15.02 13.44
N ARG A 505 4.73 14.66 12.67
CA ARG A 505 3.83 15.63 12.07
C ARG A 505 3.03 16.40 13.12
N LEU A 506 2.51 15.74 14.15
CA LEU A 506 1.78 16.36 15.25
C LEU A 506 2.68 17.36 15.98
N HIS A 507 3.94 16.98 16.21
CA HIS A 507 4.93 17.84 16.80
C HIS A 507 5.18 19.10 15.97
N HIS A 508 5.37 18.97 14.65
CA HIS A 508 5.61 20.11 13.75
C HIS A 508 4.34 20.78 13.21
N LEU A 509 3.16 20.48 13.75
CA LEU A 509 1.90 20.98 13.22
C LEU A 509 1.70 22.48 13.52
N ASP A 510 2.01 22.88 14.74
CA ASP A 510 2.03 24.27 15.18
C ASP A 510 3.48 24.66 15.52
N ALA A 511 3.90 25.89 15.16
CA ALA A 511 5.26 26.37 15.41
C ALA A 511 5.61 26.44 16.91
N ASP A 512 4.62 26.62 17.77
CA ASP A 512 4.75 26.66 19.23
C ASP A 512 4.48 25.29 19.90
N HIS A 513 4.24 24.26 19.10
CA HIS A 513 3.90 22.90 19.53
C HIS A 513 2.62 22.82 20.41
N THR A 514 1.69 23.77 20.28
CA THR A 514 0.49 23.81 21.13
C THR A 514 -0.38 22.56 21.02
N ARG A 515 -0.67 22.05 19.81
CA ARG A 515 -1.44 20.81 19.65
C ARG A 515 -0.74 19.58 20.21
N TRP A 516 0.57 19.47 20.04
CA TRP A 516 1.38 18.41 20.65
C TRP A 516 1.19 18.39 22.17
N ARG A 517 1.36 19.56 22.81
CA ARG A 517 1.18 19.70 24.25
C ARG A 517 -0.22 19.33 24.70
N ARG A 518 -1.24 19.89 24.04
CA ARG A 518 -2.65 19.64 24.39
C ARG A 518 -3.06 18.17 24.21
N ALA A 519 -2.51 17.47 23.21
CA ALA A 519 -2.78 16.04 23.02
C ALA A 519 -2.27 15.24 24.22
N HIS A 520 -1.01 15.43 24.61
CA HIS A 520 -0.44 14.74 25.75
C HIS A 520 -1.07 15.16 27.09
N GLU A 521 -1.37 16.44 27.31
CA GLU A 521 -2.09 16.90 28.50
C GLU A 521 -3.51 16.31 28.61
N THR A 522 -4.20 16.15 27.47
CA THR A 522 -5.50 15.47 27.42
C THR A 522 -5.37 14.01 27.83
N LEU A 523 -4.37 13.30 27.31
CA LEU A 523 -4.14 11.91 27.68
C LEU A 523 -3.67 11.75 29.13
N ILE A 524 -2.86 12.68 29.66
CA ILE A 524 -2.48 12.69 31.08
C ILE A 524 -3.71 12.83 31.97
N ARG A 525 -4.67 13.70 31.60
CA ARG A 525 -5.95 13.85 32.32
C ARG A 525 -6.84 12.62 32.16
N HIS A 526 -6.88 12.01 30.98
CA HIS A 526 -7.63 10.78 30.73
C HIS A 526 -7.11 9.62 31.59
N TYR A 527 -5.79 9.48 31.70
CA TYR A 527 -5.14 8.49 32.57
C TYR A 527 -4.85 9.03 33.99
N ALA A 528 -5.63 10.01 34.47
CA ALA A 528 -5.53 10.46 35.85
C ALA A 528 -5.66 9.26 36.81
N PRO A 529 -4.90 9.26 37.93
CA PRO A 529 -4.76 8.08 38.76
C PRO A 529 -6.09 7.71 39.41
N ASP A 530 -6.61 6.54 39.03
CA ASP A 530 -7.45 5.74 39.90
C ASP A 530 -6.52 4.83 40.73
N ARG A 531 -6.81 4.63 42.02
CA ARG A 531 -5.78 4.27 43.02
C ARG A 531 -5.08 2.91 42.82
N ASP A 532 -5.56 2.04 41.92
CA ASP A 532 -5.06 0.66 41.78
C ASP A 532 -4.76 0.20 40.33
N ASP A 533 -4.74 1.09 39.32
CA ASP A 533 -4.47 0.68 37.92
C ASP A 533 -3.04 1.01 37.48
N ALA A 534 -2.14 0.02 37.64
CA ALA A 534 -0.73 0.12 37.23
C ALA A 534 -0.54 0.33 35.70
N VAL A 535 -1.47 -0.16 34.87
CA VAL A 535 -1.40 -0.02 33.41
C VAL A 535 -1.70 1.43 33.01
N ARG A 536 -2.76 2.02 33.58
CA ARG A 536 -3.08 3.44 33.39
C ARG A 536 -1.97 4.35 33.90
N ALA A 537 -1.36 4.00 35.03
CA ALA A 537 -0.20 4.73 35.54
C ALA A 537 0.95 4.73 34.52
N GLY A 538 1.25 3.59 33.89
CA GLY A 538 2.21 3.49 32.80
C GLY A 538 1.91 4.41 31.62
N TYR A 539 0.67 4.41 31.11
CA TYR A 539 0.25 5.31 30.03
C TYR A 539 0.38 6.79 30.41
N ARG A 540 0.01 7.17 31.64
CA ARG A 540 0.20 8.54 32.12
C ARG A 540 1.67 8.95 32.13
N LEU A 541 2.55 8.09 32.65
CA LEU A 541 4.00 8.33 32.71
C LEU A 541 4.61 8.46 31.32
N HIS A 542 4.17 7.64 30.36
CA HIS A 542 4.59 7.74 28.95
C HIS A 542 4.30 9.14 28.38
N HIS A 543 3.11 9.69 28.58
CA HIS A 543 2.77 11.03 28.09
C HIS A 543 3.45 12.16 28.88
N GLN A 544 3.66 12.00 30.19
CA GLN A 544 4.48 12.95 30.96
C GLN A 544 5.91 13.00 30.44
N LEU A 545 6.50 11.84 30.14
CA LEU A 545 7.85 11.76 29.59
C LEU A 545 7.92 12.35 28.17
N ALA A 546 6.89 12.17 27.34
CA ALA A 546 6.80 12.80 26.01
C ALA A 546 6.79 14.34 26.07
N LEU A 547 6.33 14.92 27.19
CA LEU A 547 6.41 16.36 27.47
C LEU A 547 7.73 16.79 28.15
N GLY A 548 8.67 15.87 28.35
CA GLY A 548 9.95 16.11 29.02
C GLY A 548 9.89 16.05 30.55
N ALA A 549 8.74 15.69 31.15
CA ALA A 549 8.59 15.57 32.59
C ALA A 549 8.98 14.16 33.07
N ASP A 550 10.26 13.97 33.42
CA ASP A 550 10.84 12.67 33.78
C ASP A 550 10.72 12.32 35.28
N ALA A 551 10.58 13.31 36.17
CA ALA A 551 10.60 13.12 37.62
C ALA A 551 9.57 12.08 38.13
N SER A 552 8.35 12.09 37.57
CA SER A 552 7.30 11.13 37.94
C SER A 552 7.63 9.71 37.50
N ALA A 553 8.23 9.55 36.31
CA ALA A 553 8.64 8.23 35.81
C ALA A 553 9.78 7.65 36.64
N ILE A 554 10.78 8.47 36.97
CA ILE A 554 11.92 8.08 37.81
C ILE A 554 11.43 7.66 39.20
N GLY A 555 10.57 8.48 39.83
CA GLY A 555 9.99 8.16 41.14
C GLY A 555 9.20 6.86 41.13
N HIS A 556 8.31 6.67 40.16
CA HIS A 556 7.53 5.45 40.02
C HIS A 556 8.40 4.20 39.82
N LEU A 557 9.36 4.25 38.91
CA LEU A 557 10.26 3.12 38.64
C LEU A 557 11.15 2.78 39.85
N ARG A 558 11.63 3.80 40.57
CA ARG A 558 12.40 3.60 41.81
C ARG A 558 11.54 2.92 42.89
N ASP A 559 10.34 3.43 43.12
CA ASP A 559 9.46 2.95 44.20
C ASP A 559 8.87 1.56 43.88
N ALA A 560 8.65 1.25 42.60
CA ALA A 560 8.19 -0.05 42.15
C ALA A 560 9.30 -1.12 42.14
N PHE A 561 10.58 -0.73 42.00
CA PHE A 561 11.71 -1.66 41.89
C PHE A 561 11.78 -2.75 42.98
N PRO A 562 11.62 -2.45 44.29
CA PRO A 562 11.67 -3.47 45.33
C PRO A 562 10.42 -4.35 45.40
N ALA A 563 9.26 -3.87 44.95
CA ALA A 563 7.96 -4.52 45.16
C ALA A 563 7.44 -5.29 43.94
N GLN A 564 7.71 -4.81 42.73
CA GLN A 564 7.21 -5.37 41.48
C GLN A 564 8.14 -6.45 40.96
N ASP A 565 7.63 -7.51 40.33
CA ASP A 565 8.47 -8.52 39.67
C ASP A 565 9.38 -7.90 38.59
N THR A 566 10.56 -8.50 38.38
CA THR A 566 11.60 -7.94 37.51
C THR A 566 11.14 -7.81 36.07
N ARG A 567 10.34 -8.77 35.57
CA ARG A 567 9.88 -8.80 34.18
C ARG A 567 8.91 -7.66 33.93
N THR A 568 7.93 -7.47 34.80
CA THR A 568 6.97 -6.37 34.70
C THR A 568 7.67 -5.03 34.93
N TRP A 569 8.65 -4.93 35.84
CA TRP A 569 9.43 -3.70 36.02
C TRP A 569 10.22 -3.31 34.76
N LEU A 570 10.93 -4.26 34.12
CA LEU A 570 11.62 -4.03 32.85
C LEU A 570 10.62 -3.70 31.72
N GLY A 571 9.46 -4.35 31.73
CA GLY A 571 8.34 -4.05 30.83
C GLY A 571 7.84 -2.60 30.98
N THR A 572 7.62 -2.15 32.21
CA THR A 572 7.22 -0.76 32.53
C THR A 572 8.30 0.23 32.12
N LEU A 573 9.57 -0.03 32.44
CA LEU A 573 10.70 0.80 32.03
C LEU A 573 10.74 0.97 30.52
N ARG A 574 10.69 -0.14 29.76
CA ARG A 574 10.71 -0.12 28.29
C ARG A 574 9.49 0.60 27.72
N PHE A 575 8.30 0.38 28.29
CA PHE A 575 7.08 1.01 27.84
C PHE A 575 7.11 2.53 28.05
N VAL A 576 7.47 2.99 29.25
CA VAL A 576 7.57 4.41 29.57
C VAL A 576 8.66 5.06 28.72
N ALA A 577 9.83 4.43 28.59
CA ALA A 577 10.93 4.90 27.75
C ALA A 577 10.65 4.86 26.23
N SER A 578 9.55 4.23 25.79
CA SER A 578 9.09 4.33 24.39
C SER A 578 8.37 5.64 24.08
N ALA A 579 8.26 6.54 25.07
CA ALA A 579 7.71 7.87 24.88
C ALA A 579 8.40 8.58 23.70
N PRO A 580 7.62 9.13 22.76
CA PRO A 580 8.20 9.89 21.67
C PRO A 580 8.99 11.08 22.20
N TYR A 581 10.15 11.32 21.62
CA TYR A 581 11.00 12.45 21.97
C TYR A 581 11.28 13.27 20.72
N PHE A 582 10.71 14.48 20.68
CA PHE A 582 10.96 15.45 19.63
C PHE A 582 11.44 16.73 20.28
N HIS A 583 12.52 17.30 19.77
CA HIS A 583 12.99 18.60 20.21
C HIS A 583 11.94 19.66 19.88
N ALA A 584 11.42 20.32 20.90
CA ALA A 584 10.51 21.43 20.71
C ALA A 584 11.37 22.67 20.40
N HIS A 585 11.17 23.27 19.23
CA HIS A 585 11.98 24.36 18.69
C HIS A 585 11.20 25.67 18.83
N ASP A 586 11.84 26.76 19.25
CA ASP A 586 11.33 28.09 18.97
C ASP A 586 11.53 28.45 17.48
N GLU A 587 11.00 29.60 17.04
CA GLU A 587 11.13 30.11 15.66
C GLU A 587 12.59 30.33 15.21
N LEU A 588 13.55 30.25 16.13
CA LEU A 588 15.00 30.37 15.91
C LEU A 588 15.73 29.03 16.06
N GLY A 589 15.01 27.91 16.18
CA GLY A 589 15.55 26.56 16.26
C GLY A 589 16.12 26.17 17.63
N ARG A 590 15.88 26.96 18.68
CA ARG A 590 16.39 26.70 20.04
C ARG A 590 15.36 25.91 20.85
N ASP A 591 15.88 25.04 21.70
CA ASP A 591 15.10 24.21 22.62
C ASP A 591 14.25 25.07 23.59
N PHE A 592 13.11 24.56 24.07
CA PHE A 592 12.34 25.18 25.16
C PHE A 592 13.18 25.44 26.42
N THR A 593 14.25 24.66 26.62
CA THR A 593 15.24 24.87 27.67
C THR A 593 16.56 25.48 27.18
N GLY A 594 16.72 25.66 25.86
CA GLY A 594 17.93 26.16 25.22
C GLY A 594 19.12 25.17 25.20
N GLN A 595 18.91 23.88 25.49
CA GLN A 595 19.98 22.94 25.83
C GLN A 595 19.94 21.56 25.11
N GLY A 596 19.52 21.45 23.85
CA GLY A 596 19.76 20.26 22.99
C GLY A 596 19.25 18.89 23.53
N ASP A 597 19.63 17.78 22.90
CA ASP A 597 19.34 16.43 23.45
C ASP A 597 20.23 16.15 24.67
N ARG A 598 19.62 16.05 25.85
CA ARG A 598 20.32 15.79 27.12
C ARG A 598 20.25 14.32 27.54
N ARG A 599 19.51 13.45 26.85
CA ARG A 599 19.29 12.05 27.27
C ARG A 599 20.62 11.30 27.39
N ALA A 600 21.49 11.43 26.38
CA ALA A 600 22.83 10.83 26.43
C ALA A 600 23.67 11.37 27.60
N ALA A 601 23.62 12.69 27.85
CA ALA A 601 24.37 13.30 28.94
C ALA A 601 23.86 12.84 30.32
N VAL A 602 22.54 12.72 30.49
CA VAL A 602 21.91 12.18 31.70
C VAL A 602 22.25 10.70 31.86
N ALA A 603 22.10 9.88 30.83
CA ALA A 603 22.43 8.45 30.84
C ALA A 603 23.88 8.20 31.30
N LEU A 604 24.82 9.02 30.82
CA LEU A 604 26.23 8.97 31.19
C LEU A 604 26.54 9.58 32.58
N GLY A 605 25.54 10.07 33.31
CA GLY A 605 25.67 10.65 34.65
C GLY A 605 26.30 12.04 34.69
N ARG A 606 26.42 12.73 33.55
CA ARG A 606 27.08 14.06 33.47
C ARG A 606 26.30 15.16 34.19
N THR A 607 25.02 14.93 34.46
CA THR A 607 24.10 15.89 35.09
C THR A 607 23.65 15.45 36.48
N ASP A 608 24.27 14.43 37.08
CA ASP A 608 23.83 13.90 38.38
C ASP A 608 24.10 14.86 39.54
N ALA A 609 25.18 15.63 39.47
CA ALA A 609 25.55 16.59 40.52
C ALA A 609 24.51 17.72 40.69
N GLU A 610 23.77 18.04 39.62
CA GLU A 610 22.78 19.12 39.59
C GLU A 610 21.34 18.60 39.83
N HIS A 611 21.14 17.28 39.92
CA HIS A 611 19.82 16.67 40.00
C HIS A 611 19.36 16.51 41.46
N PRO A 612 18.25 17.15 41.87
CA PRO A 612 17.74 17.00 43.23
C PRO A 612 17.16 15.60 43.45
N VAL A 613 17.60 14.94 44.53
CA VAL A 613 17.02 13.69 45.01
C VAL A 613 15.91 14.02 46.01
N PRO A 614 14.69 13.46 45.87
CA PRO A 614 13.62 13.68 46.84
C PRO A 614 13.98 13.21 48.24
N ASP A 615 13.54 13.94 49.26
CA ASP A 615 13.76 13.59 50.66
C ASP A 615 13.20 12.19 50.99
N GLY A 616 14.02 11.36 51.66
CA GLY A 616 13.65 9.99 52.05
C GLY A 616 13.83 8.94 50.94
N ALA A 617 14.21 9.32 49.72
CA ALA A 617 14.57 8.36 48.67
C ALA A 617 16.03 7.89 48.80
N ASP A 618 16.32 6.64 48.42
CA ASP A 618 17.70 6.17 48.25
C ASP A 618 18.37 6.92 47.07
N PRO A 619 19.39 7.76 47.33
CA PRO A 619 20.03 8.55 46.28
C PRO A 619 20.72 7.69 45.22
N ALA A 620 21.29 6.55 45.61
CA ALA A 620 22.03 5.69 44.69
C ALA A 620 21.07 4.98 43.72
N LEU A 621 19.97 4.42 44.23
CA LEU A 621 18.94 3.80 43.41
C LEU A 621 18.24 4.83 42.52
N HIS A 622 17.90 6.00 43.05
CA HIS A 622 17.23 7.07 42.30
C HIS A 622 18.04 7.55 41.09
N LEU A 623 19.32 7.86 41.29
CA LEU A 623 20.21 8.27 40.20
C LEU A 623 20.45 7.13 39.19
N ARG A 624 20.53 5.88 39.67
CA ARG A 624 20.66 4.72 38.79
C ARG A 624 19.45 4.54 37.88
N VAL A 625 18.24 4.61 38.45
CA VAL A 625 16.98 4.53 37.68
C VAL A 625 16.86 5.69 36.70
N ARG A 626 17.26 6.90 37.09
CA ARG A 626 17.32 8.07 36.19
C ARG A 626 18.22 7.80 34.98
N ARG A 627 19.46 7.38 35.21
CA ARG A 627 20.42 7.09 34.13
C ARG A 627 19.91 5.97 33.23
N LEU A 628 19.32 4.93 33.82
CA LEU A 628 18.76 3.81 33.08
C LEU A 628 17.57 4.22 32.20
N LEU A 629 16.62 4.99 32.74
CA LEU A 629 15.47 5.50 31.99
C LEU A 629 15.93 6.28 30.76
N HIS A 630 16.86 7.22 30.93
CA HIS A 630 17.38 8.04 29.83
C HIS A 630 18.19 7.23 28.81
N ALA A 631 18.95 6.22 29.26
CA ALA A 631 19.67 5.31 28.36
C ALA A 631 18.70 4.50 27.48
N VAL A 632 17.68 3.88 28.09
CA VAL A 632 16.66 3.10 27.36
C VAL A 632 15.85 4.03 26.45
N TRP A 633 15.54 5.25 26.90
CA TRP A 633 14.78 6.23 26.13
C TRP A 633 15.53 6.68 24.87
N GLN A 634 16.84 6.93 24.97
CA GLN A 634 17.65 7.27 23.80
C GLN A 634 17.84 6.07 22.86
N LEU A 635 18.15 4.89 23.38
CA LEU A 635 18.47 3.72 22.56
C LEU A 635 17.26 3.11 21.86
N SER A 636 16.06 3.31 22.42
CA SER A 636 14.77 2.90 21.82
C SER A 636 14.23 3.91 20.81
N ASP A 637 14.81 5.11 20.73
CA ASP A 637 14.35 6.17 19.84
C ASP A 637 14.66 5.82 18.36
N PRO A 638 13.65 5.66 17.49
CA PRO A 638 13.87 5.32 16.10
C PRO A 638 14.50 6.48 15.29
N LEU A 639 14.55 7.69 15.84
CA LEU A 639 14.99 8.90 15.13
C LEU A 639 16.47 9.24 15.34
N VAL A 640 17.15 8.56 16.26
CA VAL A 640 18.54 8.83 16.66
C VAL A 640 19.43 7.63 16.31
N LEU A 641 20.72 7.88 16.05
CA LEU A 641 21.70 6.79 15.89
C LEU A 641 22.04 6.19 17.26
N PRO A 642 22.15 4.85 17.40
CA PRO A 642 22.56 4.24 18.66
C PRO A 642 23.99 4.66 19.04
N ASP A 643 24.18 5.07 20.31
CA ASP A 643 25.48 5.49 20.87
C ASP A 643 26.12 4.36 21.69
N ALA A 644 27.29 3.90 21.25
CA ALA A 644 28.02 2.81 21.89
C ALA A 644 28.39 3.11 23.35
N THR A 645 28.68 4.37 23.69
CA THR A 645 29.03 4.78 25.07
C THR A 645 27.83 4.64 26.00
N VAL A 646 26.64 4.97 25.48
CA VAL A 646 25.37 4.84 26.22
C VAL A 646 25.01 3.36 26.36
N CYS A 647 25.28 2.53 25.35
CA CYS A 647 25.16 1.07 25.43
C CYS A 647 26.04 0.47 26.54
N ASP A 648 27.31 0.87 26.65
CA ASP A 648 28.21 0.42 27.72
C ASP A 648 27.71 0.86 29.09
N ARG A 649 27.15 2.08 29.18
CA ARG A 649 26.57 2.58 30.43
C ARG A 649 25.29 1.84 30.82
N LEU A 650 24.42 1.54 29.85
CA LEU A 650 23.22 0.75 30.05
C LEU A 650 23.56 -0.63 30.63
N ARG A 651 24.56 -1.31 30.05
CA ARG A 651 25.07 -2.59 30.56
C ARG A 651 25.48 -2.47 32.02
N PHE A 652 26.34 -1.49 32.32
CA PHE A 652 26.85 -1.27 33.67
C PHE A 652 25.72 -1.07 34.69
N GLU A 653 24.74 -0.20 34.42
CA GLU A 653 23.66 0.06 35.39
C GLU A 653 22.75 -1.16 35.62
N LEU A 654 22.47 -1.95 34.57
CA LEU A 654 21.70 -3.19 34.71
C LEU A 654 22.46 -4.25 35.51
N GLU A 655 23.77 -4.42 35.29
CA GLU A 655 24.62 -5.31 36.11
C GLU A 655 24.64 -4.87 37.58
N GLN A 656 24.69 -3.56 37.83
CA GLN A 656 24.64 -3.05 39.19
C GLN A 656 23.27 -3.26 39.86
N LEU A 657 22.17 -3.17 39.12
CA LEU A 657 20.83 -3.51 39.63
C LEU A 657 20.67 -5.00 39.90
N SER A 658 21.28 -5.86 39.08
CA SER A 658 21.19 -7.31 39.26
C SER A 658 21.79 -7.77 40.60
N ASN A 659 22.85 -7.11 41.04
CA ASN A 659 23.47 -7.32 42.36
C ASN A 659 22.58 -6.91 43.54
N LEU A 660 21.66 -5.96 43.35
CA LEU A 660 20.73 -5.50 44.39
C LEU A 660 19.50 -6.41 44.52
N ARG A 661 19.26 -7.31 43.56
CA ARG A 661 18.03 -8.11 43.49
C ARG A 661 18.29 -9.60 43.22
N PRO A 662 18.55 -10.43 44.25
CA PRO A 662 18.84 -11.85 44.08
C PRO A 662 17.75 -12.63 43.33
N ALA A 663 16.47 -12.40 43.65
CA ALA A 663 15.32 -13.09 43.03
C ALA A 663 15.08 -12.73 41.55
N GLY A 664 15.74 -11.69 41.04
CA GLY A 664 15.58 -11.17 39.67
C GLY A 664 16.89 -11.09 38.88
N ASN A 665 17.99 -11.59 39.45
CA ASN A 665 19.34 -11.35 38.95
C ASN A 665 19.53 -11.85 37.51
N ALA A 666 19.05 -13.06 37.19
CA ALA A 666 19.23 -13.67 35.87
C ALA A 666 18.65 -12.82 34.74
N LEU A 667 17.43 -12.27 34.91
CA LEU A 667 16.78 -11.44 33.89
C LEU A 667 17.48 -10.09 33.71
N LEU A 668 17.88 -9.41 34.79
CA LEU A 668 18.62 -8.14 34.72
C LEU A 668 20.01 -8.33 34.09
N TRP A 669 20.69 -9.42 34.45
CA TRP A 669 21.98 -9.77 33.87
C TRP A 669 21.86 -10.10 32.38
N ARG A 670 20.85 -10.86 31.96
CA ARG A 670 20.59 -11.15 30.55
C ARG A 670 20.26 -9.87 29.76
N ALA A 671 19.39 -9.01 30.29
CA ALA A 671 19.07 -7.72 29.69
C ALA A 671 20.33 -6.82 29.53
N SER A 672 21.27 -6.87 30.47
CA SER A 672 22.54 -6.11 30.38
C SER A 672 23.42 -6.51 29.18
N ARG A 673 23.22 -7.72 28.65
CA ARG A 673 23.94 -8.26 27.49
C ARG A 673 23.16 -8.00 26.20
N GLU A 674 21.88 -8.41 26.18
CA GLU A 674 21.04 -8.39 24.99
C GLU A 674 20.66 -6.97 24.54
N TRP A 675 20.29 -6.07 25.46
CA TRP A 675 19.81 -4.73 25.09
C TRP A 675 20.87 -3.87 24.36
N PRO A 676 22.13 -3.78 24.84
CA PRO A 676 23.19 -3.11 24.10
C PRO A 676 23.42 -3.68 22.69
N GLU A 677 23.39 -5.01 22.55
CA GLU A 677 23.60 -5.70 21.28
C GLU A 677 22.44 -5.44 20.31
N ASP A 678 21.20 -5.50 20.79
CA ASP A 678 20.01 -5.18 20.02
C ASP A 678 20.02 -3.73 19.55
N ALA A 679 20.33 -2.79 20.44
CA ALA A 679 20.38 -1.37 20.11
C ALA A 679 21.38 -1.07 18.98
N LEU A 680 22.59 -1.62 19.06
CA LEU A 680 23.64 -1.43 18.04
C LEU A 680 23.30 -2.11 16.72
N ALA A 681 22.58 -3.25 16.76
CA ALA A 681 22.11 -3.93 15.57
C ALA A 681 20.84 -3.30 14.95
N GLY A 682 20.28 -2.25 15.57
CA GLY A 682 19.04 -1.63 15.11
C GLY A 682 17.79 -2.48 15.40
N ARG A 683 17.85 -3.41 16.36
CA ARG A 683 16.71 -4.20 16.81
C ARG A 683 16.00 -3.52 17.99
N PRO A 684 14.68 -3.74 18.17
CA PRO A 684 13.98 -3.29 19.36
C PRO A 684 14.50 -4.03 20.60
N LEU A 685 14.52 -3.36 21.75
CA LEU A 685 14.95 -3.98 23.01
C LEU A 685 13.94 -5.04 23.45
N GLY A 686 14.30 -6.33 23.31
CA GLY A 686 13.46 -7.46 23.71
C GLY A 686 13.38 -7.63 25.23
N LEU A 687 12.25 -8.12 25.75
CA LEU A 687 12.29 -8.71 27.09
C LEU A 687 12.91 -10.10 26.94
N PRO A 688 13.92 -10.47 27.73
CA PRO A 688 14.51 -11.79 27.61
C PRO A 688 13.46 -12.89 27.83
N GLU A 689 13.47 -13.93 27.00
CA GLU A 689 12.63 -15.12 27.20
C GLU A 689 13.13 -15.89 28.43
N ASP A 690 12.24 -16.47 29.23
CA ASP A 690 12.62 -17.36 30.32
C ASP A 690 12.99 -18.73 29.74
N ASP A 691 14.08 -19.37 30.22
CA ASP A 691 14.52 -20.68 29.71
C ASP A 691 13.49 -21.81 29.95
N ASP A 692 12.49 -21.59 30.81
CA ASP A 692 11.42 -22.55 31.10
C ASP A 692 10.44 -22.75 29.92
N ASP A 693 10.27 -21.75 29.03
CA ASP A 693 9.39 -21.88 27.85
C ASP A 693 10.01 -22.70 26.71
N ARG A 694 11.35 -22.89 26.72
CA ARG A 694 12.03 -23.76 25.73
C ARG A 694 11.86 -25.25 26.04
N ASN A 695 11.54 -25.61 27.28
CA ASN A 695 11.30 -27.00 27.68
C ASN A 695 9.82 -27.42 27.66
N ALA A 696 8.88 -26.48 27.47
CA ALA A 696 7.45 -26.78 27.39
C ALA A 696 6.95 -27.05 25.94
N GLY A 697 7.76 -26.75 24.92
CA GLY A 697 7.43 -26.97 23.50
C GLY A 697 7.98 -28.27 22.89
N GLY A 698 8.57 -29.14 23.69
CA GLY A 698 9.16 -30.42 23.27
C GLY A 698 8.40 -31.62 23.81
N ALA A 699 7.18 -31.86 23.32
CA ALA A 699 6.50 -33.14 23.39
C ALA A 699 5.55 -33.31 22.20
#